data_AF-A0A2I0P3J5-F1
#
_entry.id   AF-A0A2I0P3J5-F1
#
_cell.length_a   1.000
_cell.length_b   1.000
_cell.length_c   1.000
_cell.angle_alpha   90.00
_cell.angle_beta   90.00
_cell.angle_gamma   90.00
#
_symmetry.space_group_name_H-M   'P 1'
#
loop_
_entity.id
_entity.type
_entity.pdbx_description
1 polymer ?
#
loop_
_entity_poly.entity_id
_entity_poly.type
_entity_poly.pdbx_seq_one_letter_code
_entity_poly.pdbx_strand_id
1 'polypeptide(L)'
;MTNSPFFCDQEDTLQSCEGIRIHQIALISGILIILTAIIGLAGLFLDIRLFSSFFSEYKPIALTAAIVWLFFGSVLTIHLVRPLTRTSGRALQTLLGIIAFMSLIYSIQTIRGEYPFFEPAINAVGQGIISQQLTPLSPVASLLFIPVACGSVLLIEATMDSQNQSRYHHMTGILGSLVCIVASIFLLGYFFSTPFFYQTQIIPIAATSALAACLTGICLITAAGPKAIPLNILSGPSFRALLLRRFFPLTSLIIIILSVIMNRFTDFLQSNGTVFTSVFLIGSIFVTWWIVTRISTQIDHRIEQESAKRTQVEEDLRQRNTDLTLAYERITSSEEDLRESVEELMQKEEDLHQLVLSLQQSESRFHALFETMKEGVVLHEIIYDSDHIPVDYRILEANPALEALIGLSPDLAKGQLASDLYQISPAPYLDLYAKVADTGESSFFETYFEPMDKYFSISVFSPGKGFFATVFLNITDRKRSEVALKETNEALTQAQKIAHVGSWVYDLVKDQVTWSDELYRIFGYEPRAVELHLDTIRGNIHPDDRDAHDRILQNAIETQIYEPFEYRLVHPDGSLHYISTNGAVILNENGASAELIGVCQDITDQKQKELHIQKINEELFRNNEELAASYEEIASSEEEIRSQMEQMIQTEELIRQSERRLAMAQQVGKTGSFEMILESEDIIGSDEFFRIYGMKKTENGIVPYKLFKTYTPHYHDVLQGFVKLIQEGEPYIQEMFINPADGSEPRYISMLAQLIKNDEGIPIRVIGVIQDITKEHEVEHNLRETKEFLENLISHANCPIIVWNQLGKITEFNHAFELLTGMNRSDVLNQDLVLLFPEESKQESQELAKNMITYERMEGVEIPIRHLDGSTRLVIWNSAHIIGSDGNLRGVVAQGTDITEQKRLTREKNAALEQIKRNIAELSFLNDTIRNPLTVILGYLDLLDESQEIDIIRLQIERIDEMVTQLDKRWIESEKILNFLRRYHQIEIVK
;
A
#
# COMPACT_ATOMS: atom_id res chain seq x y z
N MET A 1 -18.57 -6.22 -46.51
CA MET A 1 -18.28 -7.62 -46.14
C MET A 1 -16.95 -8.01 -46.78
N THR A 2 -15.85 -7.70 -46.10
CA THR A 2 -14.48 -8.01 -46.50
C THR A 2 -13.70 -8.16 -45.19
N ASN A 3 -13.52 -9.41 -44.74
CA ASN A 3 -12.72 -9.72 -43.55
C ASN A 3 -11.24 -9.82 -43.94
N SER A 4 -10.44 -8.95 -43.33
CA SER A 4 -8.99 -9.05 -43.24
C SER A 4 -8.56 -10.14 -42.25
N PRO A 5 -7.48 -10.91 -42.50
CA PRO A 5 -6.89 -11.79 -41.50
C PRO A 5 -5.52 -11.23 -41.07
N PHE A 6 -5.45 -10.54 -39.94
CA PHE A 6 -4.19 -10.26 -39.24
C PHE A 6 -4.48 -10.12 -37.75
N PHE A 7 -4.78 -11.25 -37.10
CA PHE A 7 -4.50 -11.52 -35.69
C PHE A 7 -4.50 -13.06 -35.56
N CYS A 8 -3.33 -13.66 -35.34
CA CYS A 8 -3.17 -15.08 -35.05
C CYS A 8 -2.08 -15.20 -33.98
N ASP A 9 -2.37 -15.95 -32.93
CA ASP A 9 -1.58 -16.09 -31.70
C ASP A 9 -0.11 -16.47 -31.95
N GLN A 10 0.78 -15.98 -31.06
CA GLN A 10 2.24 -16.07 -31.19
C GLN A 10 2.80 -17.51 -31.27
N GLU A 11 2.08 -18.54 -30.81
CA GLU A 11 2.54 -19.95 -30.90
C GLU A 11 2.51 -20.55 -32.33
N ASP A 12 1.72 -19.99 -33.26
CA ASP A 12 1.58 -20.52 -34.63
C ASP A 12 2.72 -20.08 -35.59
N THR A 13 3.54 -19.11 -35.18
CA THR A 13 4.61 -18.54 -36.02
C THR A 13 5.82 -19.47 -36.21
N LEU A 14 6.17 -20.25 -35.18
CA LEU A 14 7.26 -21.23 -35.25
C LEU A 14 6.90 -22.47 -36.08
N GLN A 15 5.66 -22.97 -35.95
CA GLN A 15 5.18 -24.12 -36.74
C GLN A 15 5.05 -23.78 -38.23
N SER A 16 4.62 -22.55 -38.56
CA SER A 16 4.51 -22.10 -39.95
C SER A 16 5.89 -21.96 -40.62
N CYS A 17 6.90 -21.47 -39.91
CA CYS A 17 8.28 -21.38 -40.42
C CYS A 17 8.93 -22.76 -40.67
N GLU A 18 8.75 -23.73 -39.78
CA GLU A 18 9.28 -25.09 -39.97
C GLU A 18 8.58 -25.81 -41.14
N GLY A 19 7.27 -25.62 -41.31
CA GLY A 19 6.52 -26.15 -42.45
C GLY A 19 7.04 -25.68 -43.80
N ILE A 20 7.39 -24.40 -43.93
CA ILE A 20 7.95 -23.82 -45.16
C ILE A 20 9.32 -24.42 -45.49
N ARG A 21 10.21 -24.57 -44.50
CA ARG A 21 11.55 -25.15 -44.72
C ARG A 21 11.48 -26.61 -45.16
N ILE A 22 10.61 -27.41 -44.56
CA ILE A 22 10.46 -28.84 -44.90
C ILE A 22 9.93 -28.99 -46.34
N HIS A 23 9.00 -28.15 -46.76
CA HIS A 23 8.48 -28.15 -48.13
C HIS A 23 9.57 -27.80 -49.16
N GLN A 24 10.45 -26.84 -48.86
CA GLN A 24 11.61 -26.53 -49.71
C GLN A 24 12.57 -27.71 -49.86
N ILE A 25 12.84 -28.45 -48.77
CA ILE A 25 13.69 -29.65 -48.81
C ILE A 25 13.06 -30.73 -49.70
N ALA A 26 11.74 -30.92 -49.64
CA ALA A 26 11.03 -31.85 -50.51
C ALA A 26 11.19 -31.48 -51.99
N LEU A 27 11.04 -30.20 -52.32
CA LEU A 27 11.20 -29.70 -53.70
C LEU A 27 12.63 -29.87 -54.22
N ILE A 28 13.62 -29.50 -53.42
CA ILE A 28 15.05 -29.67 -53.75
C ILE A 28 15.38 -31.15 -53.97
N SER A 29 14.87 -32.02 -53.10
CA SER A 29 15.06 -33.48 -53.22
C SER A 29 14.43 -33.99 -54.52
N GLY A 30 13.23 -33.54 -54.87
CA GLY A 30 12.57 -33.81 -56.16
C GLY A 30 13.43 -33.47 -57.37
N ILE A 31 14.01 -32.27 -57.38
CA ILE A 31 14.90 -31.78 -58.44
C ILE A 31 16.20 -32.60 -58.49
N LEU A 32 16.79 -32.92 -57.33
CA LEU A 32 18.02 -33.72 -57.25
C LEU A 32 17.83 -35.15 -57.76
N ILE A 33 16.65 -35.75 -57.60
CA ILE A 33 16.33 -37.07 -58.19
C ILE A 33 16.40 -36.98 -59.72
N ILE A 34 15.77 -35.96 -60.30
CA ILE A 34 15.78 -35.71 -61.76
C ILE A 34 17.22 -35.50 -62.24
N LEU A 35 17.98 -34.65 -61.55
CA LEU A 35 19.37 -34.38 -61.88
C LEU A 35 20.23 -35.65 -61.80
N THR A 36 20.05 -36.46 -60.76
CA THR A 36 20.78 -37.74 -60.59
C THR A 36 20.45 -38.72 -61.71
N ALA A 37 19.20 -38.80 -62.13
CA ALA A 37 18.77 -39.62 -63.26
C ALA A 37 19.36 -39.12 -64.59
N ILE A 38 19.37 -37.80 -64.83
CA ILE A 38 19.97 -37.17 -66.02
C ILE A 38 21.49 -37.40 -66.04
N ILE A 39 22.19 -37.22 -64.92
CA ILE A 39 23.63 -37.49 -64.83
C ILE A 39 23.90 -38.98 -65.10
N GLY A 40 23.06 -39.87 -64.57
CA GLY A 40 23.14 -41.31 -64.86
C GLY A 40 22.97 -41.61 -66.35
N LEU A 41 21.99 -41.00 -67.02
CA LEU A 41 21.79 -41.11 -68.47
C LEU A 41 22.97 -40.52 -69.25
N ALA A 42 23.46 -39.34 -68.89
CA ALA A 42 24.60 -38.71 -69.53
C ALA A 42 25.87 -39.58 -69.39
N GLY A 43 26.09 -40.20 -68.23
CA GLY A 43 27.15 -41.18 -68.04
C GLY A 43 27.03 -42.41 -68.95
N LEU A 44 25.79 -42.85 -69.23
CA LEU A 44 25.51 -43.95 -70.16
C LEU A 44 25.70 -43.54 -71.64
N PHE A 45 25.29 -42.33 -72.03
CA PHE A 45 25.37 -41.85 -73.43
C PHE A 45 26.75 -41.33 -73.82
N LEU A 46 27.48 -40.73 -72.89
CA LEU A 46 28.76 -40.06 -73.14
C LEU A 46 29.97 -40.88 -72.64
N ASP A 47 29.74 -42.07 -72.04
CA ASP A 47 30.74 -42.91 -71.37
C ASP A 47 31.57 -42.16 -70.30
N ILE A 48 30.94 -41.15 -69.67
CA ILE A 48 31.61 -40.35 -68.64
C ILE A 48 31.47 -41.10 -67.31
N ARG A 49 32.57 -41.70 -66.85
CA ARG A 49 32.65 -42.35 -65.54
C ARG A 49 32.90 -41.35 -64.41
N LEU A 50 32.04 -40.34 -64.32
CA LEU A 50 32.12 -39.19 -63.40
C LEU A 50 32.29 -39.61 -61.92
N PHE A 51 31.70 -40.75 -61.55
CA PHE A 51 31.73 -41.28 -60.18
C PHE A 51 32.76 -42.39 -59.94
N SER A 52 33.57 -42.75 -60.95
CA SER A 52 34.60 -43.79 -60.78
C SER A 52 35.72 -43.38 -59.81
N SER A 53 35.92 -42.08 -59.58
CA SER A 53 36.86 -41.55 -58.57
C SER A 53 36.34 -41.68 -57.13
N PHE A 54 35.01 -41.78 -56.95
CA PHE A 54 34.37 -41.80 -55.63
C PHE A 54 33.91 -43.20 -55.20
N PHE A 55 33.62 -44.08 -56.16
CA PHE A 55 33.16 -45.44 -55.88
C PHE A 55 34.02 -46.45 -56.64
N SER A 56 34.67 -47.36 -55.91
CA SER A 56 35.39 -48.49 -56.51
C SER A 56 34.41 -49.39 -57.26
N GLU A 57 34.76 -49.82 -58.47
CA GLU A 57 33.93 -50.67 -59.34
C GLU A 57 32.56 -50.04 -59.74
N TYR A 58 32.54 -48.75 -60.08
CA TYR A 58 31.35 -48.07 -60.57
C TYR A 58 30.72 -48.78 -61.79
N LYS A 59 29.44 -49.16 -61.67
CA LYS A 59 28.59 -49.60 -62.79
C LYS A 59 27.63 -48.48 -63.21
N PRO A 60 27.48 -48.21 -64.53
CA PRO A 60 26.51 -47.23 -64.99
C PRO A 60 25.09 -47.68 -64.67
N ILE A 61 24.18 -46.70 -64.59
CA ILE A 61 22.77 -46.97 -64.31
C ILE A 61 22.11 -47.67 -65.50
N ALA A 62 21.21 -48.62 -65.23
CA ALA A 62 20.35 -49.19 -66.26
C ALA A 62 19.45 -48.11 -66.88
N LEU A 63 19.29 -48.11 -68.20
CA LEU A 63 18.45 -47.15 -68.93
C LEU A 63 17.02 -47.11 -68.37
N THR A 64 16.46 -48.28 -68.06
CA THR A 64 15.14 -48.42 -67.43
C THR A 64 15.07 -47.77 -66.06
N ALA A 65 16.07 -47.99 -65.21
CA ALA A 65 16.12 -47.40 -63.88
C ALA A 65 16.18 -45.88 -63.97
N ALA A 66 16.99 -45.33 -64.88
CA ALA A 66 17.12 -43.89 -65.02
C ALA A 66 15.82 -43.23 -65.50
N ILE A 67 15.11 -43.86 -66.46
CA ILE A 67 13.79 -43.37 -66.91
C ILE A 67 12.78 -43.40 -65.77
N VAL A 68 12.73 -44.49 -64.99
CA VAL A 68 11.80 -44.63 -63.86
C VAL A 68 12.10 -43.61 -62.76
N TRP A 69 13.37 -43.35 -62.42
CA TRP A 69 13.74 -42.31 -61.46
C TRP A 69 13.41 -40.90 -61.96
N LEU A 70 13.64 -40.62 -63.24
CA LEU A 70 13.27 -39.34 -63.86
C LEU A 70 11.75 -39.13 -63.79
N PHE A 71 10.97 -40.19 -64.02
CA PHE A 71 9.52 -40.17 -63.86
C PHE A 71 9.10 -39.90 -62.41
N PHE A 72 9.61 -40.64 -61.42
CA PHE A 72 9.30 -40.41 -60.00
C PHE A 72 9.67 -38.99 -59.54
N GLY A 73 10.87 -38.52 -59.89
CA GLY A 73 11.31 -37.17 -59.57
C GLY A 73 10.41 -36.10 -60.17
N SER A 74 10.01 -36.26 -61.44
CA SER A 74 9.09 -35.33 -62.12
C SER A 74 7.71 -35.33 -61.48
N VAL A 75 7.15 -36.50 -61.19
CA VAL A 75 5.84 -36.64 -60.54
C VAL A 75 5.80 -35.97 -59.18
N LEU A 76 6.79 -36.25 -58.33
CA LEU A 76 6.87 -35.69 -56.98
C LEU A 76 7.07 -34.17 -57.02
N THR A 77 7.97 -33.68 -57.89
CA THR A 77 8.23 -32.24 -58.04
C THR A 77 6.99 -31.50 -58.53
N ILE A 78 6.31 -32.02 -59.56
CA ILE A 78 5.07 -31.43 -60.09
C ILE A 78 3.99 -31.39 -59.00
N HIS A 79 3.80 -32.49 -58.29
CA HIS A 79 2.81 -32.59 -57.22
C HIS A 79 3.07 -31.60 -56.08
N LEU A 80 4.34 -31.40 -55.70
CA LEU A 80 4.76 -30.47 -54.66
C LEU A 80 4.56 -29.00 -55.07
N VAL A 81 4.88 -28.64 -56.32
CA VAL A 81 4.67 -27.27 -56.83
C VAL A 81 3.19 -26.97 -57.02
N ARG A 82 2.43 -27.95 -57.53
CA ARG A 82 1.01 -27.81 -57.80
C ARG A 82 0.29 -29.13 -57.55
N PRO A 83 -0.55 -29.22 -56.51
CA PRO A 83 -1.29 -30.45 -56.24
C PRO A 83 -2.17 -30.81 -57.45
N LEU A 84 -2.13 -32.09 -57.81
CA LEU A 84 -2.76 -32.60 -59.02
C LEU A 84 -4.29 -32.58 -58.88
N THR A 85 -4.98 -32.32 -59.99
CA THR A 85 -6.44 -32.43 -60.03
C THR A 85 -6.88 -33.89 -59.86
N ARG A 86 -8.11 -34.12 -59.39
CA ARG A 86 -8.64 -35.48 -59.14
C ARG A 86 -8.52 -36.43 -60.34
N THR A 87 -8.72 -35.91 -61.56
CA THR A 87 -8.61 -36.70 -62.80
C THR A 87 -7.15 -37.01 -63.15
N SER A 88 -6.26 -36.02 -63.10
CA SER A 88 -4.83 -36.20 -63.38
C SER A 88 -4.13 -37.07 -62.34
N GLY A 89 -4.48 -36.93 -61.05
CA GLY A 89 -3.92 -37.76 -60.00
C GLY A 89 -4.36 -39.22 -60.07
N ARG A 90 -5.62 -39.54 -60.41
CA ARG A 90 -6.05 -40.95 -60.64
C ARG A 90 -5.36 -41.61 -61.83
N ALA A 91 -5.21 -40.87 -62.93
CA ALA A 91 -4.44 -41.34 -64.09
C ALA A 91 -2.99 -41.65 -63.68
N LEU A 92 -2.39 -40.79 -62.86
CA LEU A 92 -1.02 -40.95 -62.40
C LEU A 92 -0.85 -42.10 -61.41
N GLN A 93 -1.79 -42.29 -60.48
CA GLN A 93 -1.82 -43.44 -59.57
C GLN A 93 -1.92 -44.76 -60.33
N THR A 94 -2.70 -44.80 -61.42
CA THR A 94 -2.81 -45.99 -62.28
C THR A 94 -1.47 -46.30 -62.95
N LEU A 95 -0.78 -45.27 -63.47
CA LEU A 95 0.55 -45.41 -64.07
C LEU A 95 1.60 -45.85 -63.05
N LEU A 96 1.60 -45.28 -61.84
CA LEU A 96 2.46 -45.69 -60.73
C LEU A 96 2.20 -47.14 -60.30
N GLY A 97 0.93 -47.57 -60.25
CA GLY A 97 0.54 -48.94 -59.98
C GLY A 97 1.03 -49.94 -61.05
N ILE A 98 0.96 -49.55 -62.33
CA ILE A 98 1.52 -50.35 -63.43
C ILE A 98 3.04 -50.48 -63.26
N ILE A 99 3.75 -49.39 -62.96
CA ILE A 99 5.21 -49.41 -62.73
C ILE A 99 5.54 -50.35 -61.56
N ALA A 100 4.83 -50.27 -60.44
CA ALA A 100 5.05 -51.15 -59.29
C ALA A 100 4.82 -52.63 -59.64
N PHE A 101 3.73 -52.94 -60.36
CA PHE A 101 3.40 -54.29 -60.78
C PHE A 101 4.44 -54.88 -61.75
N MET A 102 4.85 -54.09 -62.74
CA MET A 102 5.89 -54.49 -63.70
C MET A 102 7.24 -54.68 -63.00
N SER A 103 7.57 -53.83 -62.01
CA SER A 103 8.79 -53.95 -61.22
C SER A 103 8.80 -55.20 -60.34
N LEU A 104 7.64 -55.60 -59.82
CA LEU A 104 7.48 -56.86 -59.07
C LEU A 104 7.71 -58.08 -59.99
N ILE A 105 7.07 -58.11 -61.16
CA ILE A 105 7.26 -59.19 -62.14
C ILE A 105 8.73 -59.29 -62.56
N TYR A 106 9.35 -58.16 -62.89
CA TYR A 106 10.76 -58.11 -63.28
C TYR A 106 11.67 -58.71 -62.20
N SER A 107 11.45 -58.32 -60.94
CA SER A 107 12.24 -58.80 -59.81
C SER A 107 12.08 -60.30 -59.62
N ILE A 108 10.85 -60.83 -59.69
CA ILE A 108 10.57 -62.27 -59.54
C ILE A 108 11.23 -63.09 -60.65
N GLN A 109 11.11 -62.66 -61.91
CA GLN A 109 11.72 -63.33 -63.06
C GLN A 109 13.24 -63.37 -62.92
N THR A 110 13.85 -62.23 -62.63
CA THR A 110 15.31 -62.10 -62.48
C THR A 110 15.85 -62.94 -61.32
N ILE A 111 15.14 -62.99 -60.18
CA ILE A 111 15.52 -63.81 -59.01
C ILE A 111 15.42 -65.31 -59.33
N ARG A 112 14.46 -65.73 -60.17
CA ARG A 112 14.32 -67.12 -60.62
C ARG A 112 15.33 -67.51 -61.71
N GLY A 113 16.16 -66.58 -62.18
CA GLY A 113 17.07 -66.80 -63.31
C GLY A 113 16.35 -66.86 -64.66
N GLU A 114 15.09 -66.42 -64.73
CA GLU A 114 14.35 -66.29 -65.98
C GLU A 114 14.74 -64.99 -66.69
N TYR A 115 14.81 -65.00 -68.02
CA TYR A 115 15.11 -63.80 -68.79
C TYR A 115 13.88 -62.87 -68.79
N PRO A 116 13.97 -61.64 -68.26
CA PRO A 116 12.79 -60.79 -68.12
C PRO A 116 12.19 -60.44 -69.48
N PHE A 117 10.86 -60.54 -69.58
CA PHE A 117 10.16 -60.45 -70.88
C PHE A 117 10.41 -59.12 -71.63
N PHE A 118 10.58 -58.01 -70.90
CA PHE A 118 10.74 -56.67 -71.49
C PHE A 118 12.19 -56.29 -71.81
N GLU A 119 13.16 -57.00 -71.24
CA GLU A 119 14.57 -56.64 -71.35
C GLU A 119 15.15 -56.75 -72.77
N PRO A 120 14.80 -57.77 -73.59
CA PRO A 120 15.20 -57.81 -75.00
C PRO A 120 14.67 -56.63 -75.83
N ALA A 121 13.42 -56.22 -75.60
CA ALA A 121 12.80 -55.13 -76.34
C ALA A 121 13.44 -53.78 -75.99
N ILE A 122 13.72 -53.55 -74.71
CA ILE A 122 14.38 -52.33 -74.23
C ILE A 122 15.84 -52.28 -74.72
N ASN A 123 16.53 -53.42 -74.68
CA ASN A 123 17.88 -53.51 -75.20
C ASN A 123 17.93 -53.28 -76.72
N ALA A 124 16.95 -53.79 -77.48
CA ALA A 124 16.87 -53.56 -78.93
C ALA A 124 16.64 -52.08 -79.27
N VAL A 125 15.73 -51.40 -78.54
CA VAL A 125 15.48 -49.96 -78.72
C VAL A 125 16.70 -49.15 -78.32
N GLY A 126 17.32 -49.47 -77.18
CA GLY A 126 18.45 -48.70 -76.68
C GLY A 126 19.75 -48.94 -77.47
N GLN A 127 19.99 -50.14 -78.00
CA GLN A 127 21.12 -50.40 -78.92
C GLN A 127 20.97 -49.66 -80.27
N GLY A 128 19.73 -49.32 -80.67
CA GLY A 128 19.50 -48.45 -81.83
C GLY A 128 19.88 -46.98 -81.60
N ILE A 129 20.07 -46.56 -80.35
CA ILE A 129 20.35 -45.18 -79.95
C ILE A 129 21.77 -45.05 -79.38
N ILE A 130 22.29 -46.09 -78.72
CA ILE A 130 23.59 -46.12 -78.04
C ILE A 130 24.42 -47.29 -78.59
N SER A 131 25.67 -47.01 -78.99
CA SER A 131 26.60 -48.02 -79.53
C SER A 131 27.21 -48.96 -78.47
N GLN A 132 26.77 -48.87 -77.20
CA GLN A 132 27.31 -49.61 -76.06
C GLN A 132 26.33 -50.67 -75.54
N GLN A 133 26.86 -51.71 -74.89
CA GLN A 133 26.05 -52.73 -74.24
C GLN A 133 25.37 -52.15 -72.99
N LEU A 134 24.05 -52.16 -72.98
CA LEU A 134 23.25 -51.65 -71.87
C LEU A 134 23.43 -52.49 -70.61
N THR A 135 23.57 -51.82 -69.47
CA THR A 135 23.54 -52.46 -68.15
C THR A 135 22.14 -52.96 -67.82
N PRO A 136 21.98 -54.24 -67.44
CA PRO A 136 20.70 -54.82 -67.06
C PRO A 136 20.18 -54.19 -65.76
N LEU A 137 18.86 -54.18 -65.57
CA LEU A 137 18.25 -53.61 -64.37
C LEU A 137 18.50 -54.52 -63.17
N SER A 138 18.97 -53.93 -62.07
CA SER A 138 19.12 -54.69 -60.82
C SER A 138 17.73 -55.07 -60.26
N PRO A 139 17.49 -56.35 -59.88
CA PRO A 139 16.24 -56.74 -59.24
C PRO A 139 16.03 -56.01 -57.90
N VAL A 140 17.11 -55.61 -57.24
CA VAL A 140 17.06 -54.81 -56.01
C VAL A 140 16.55 -53.39 -56.30
N ALA A 141 17.04 -52.76 -57.37
CA ALA A 141 16.55 -51.45 -57.80
C ALA A 141 15.07 -51.51 -58.19
N SER A 142 14.68 -52.58 -58.90
CA SER A 142 13.30 -52.83 -59.28
C SER A 142 12.38 -53.02 -58.05
N LEU A 143 12.82 -53.76 -57.03
CA LEU A 143 12.07 -53.90 -55.78
C LEU A 143 11.87 -52.56 -55.05
N LEU A 144 12.83 -51.64 -55.13
CA LEU A 144 12.71 -50.30 -54.52
C LEU A 144 11.66 -49.42 -55.19
N PHE A 145 11.32 -49.66 -56.46
CA PHE A 145 10.27 -48.89 -57.14
C PHE A 145 8.87 -49.14 -56.56
N ILE A 146 8.64 -50.30 -55.95
CA ILE A 146 7.34 -50.67 -55.37
C ILE A 146 6.96 -49.77 -54.18
N PRO A 147 7.75 -49.68 -53.09
CA PRO A 147 7.43 -48.79 -51.98
C PRO A 147 7.46 -47.32 -52.38
N VAL A 148 8.29 -46.92 -53.35
CA VAL A 148 8.28 -45.56 -53.91
C VAL A 148 6.95 -45.26 -54.59
N ALA A 149 6.49 -46.14 -55.48
CA ALA A 149 5.21 -45.97 -56.17
C ALA A 149 4.04 -45.96 -55.19
N CYS A 150 4.01 -46.88 -54.21
CA CYS A 150 3.00 -46.89 -53.15
C CYS A 150 3.02 -45.59 -52.33
N GLY A 151 4.20 -45.08 -51.95
CA GLY A 151 4.34 -43.82 -51.24
C GLY A 151 3.85 -42.63 -52.05
N SER A 152 4.20 -42.55 -53.34
CA SER A 152 3.71 -41.50 -54.24
C SER A 152 2.19 -41.56 -54.44
N VAL A 153 1.60 -42.76 -54.53
CA VAL A 153 0.14 -42.92 -54.62
C VAL A 153 -0.55 -42.40 -53.36
N LEU A 154 -0.05 -42.76 -52.18
CA LEU A 154 -0.61 -42.34 -50.89
C LEU A 154 -0.47 -40.83 -50.69
N LEU A 155 0.66 -40.24 -51.11
CA LEU A 155 0.87 -38.79 -51.07
C LEU A 155 -0.16 -38.05 -51.95
N ILE A 156 -0.41 -38.55 -53.16
CA ILE A 156 -1.43 -38.00 -54.05
C ILE A 156 -2.82 -38.16 -53.44
N GLU A 157 -3.14 -39.31 -52.83
CA GLU A 157 -4.43 -39.55 -52.19
C GLU A 157 -4.67 -38.64 -50.97
N ALA A 158 -3.61 -38.31 -50.23
CA ALA A 158 -3.67 -37.38 -49.10
C ALA A 158 -4.20 -35.98 -49.49
N THR A 159 -3.98 -35.56 -50.74
CA THR A 159 -4.52 -34.29 -51.27
C THR A 159 -5.97 -34.39 -51.73
N MET A 160 -6.50 -35.61 -51.91
CA MET A 160 -7.86 -35.86 -52.43
C MET A 160 -8.86 -36.27 -51.33
N ASP A 161 -8.40 -36.93 -50.27
CA ASP A 161 -9.22 -37.41 -49.15
C ASP A 161 -8.77 -36.74 -47.84
N SER A 162 -9.43 -35.61 -47.52
CA SER A 162 -9.15 -34.82 -46.32
C SER A 162 -9.48 -35.53 -45.00
N GLN A 163 -10.39 -36.52 -45.01
CA GLN A 163 -10.76 -37.25 -43.77
C GLN A 163 -9.62 -38.16 -43.29
N ASN A 164 -8.86 -38.76 -44.21
CA ASN A 164 -7.76 -39.67 -43.89
C ASN A 164 -6.37 -39.08 -44.18
N GLN A 165 -6.28 -37.79 -44.50
CA GLN A 165 -5.05 -37.10 -44.88
C GLN A 165 -3.88 -37.40 -43.95
N SER A 166 -4.07 -37.31 -42.63
CA SER A 166 -3.02 -37.61 -41.64
C SER A 166 -2.51 -39.05 -41.75
N ARG A 167 -3.41 -40.04 -41.93
CA ARG A 167 -3.04 -41.46 -42.07
C ARG A 167 -2.21 -41.69 -43.33
N TYR A 168 -2.60 -41.10 -44.46
CA TYR A 168 -1.84 -41.22 -45.71
C TYR A 168 -0.46 -40.58 -45.61
N HIS A 169 -0.34 -39.42 -44.96
CA HIS A 169 0.95 -38.80 -44.70
C HIS A 169 1.84 -39.67 -43.80
N HIS A 170 1.31 -40.24 -42.70
CA HIS A 170 2.06 -41.19 -41.87
C HIS A 170 2.56 -42.41 -42.66
N MET A 171 1.70 -43.03 -43.48
CA MET A 171 2.09 -44.18 -44.30
C MET A 171 3.12 -43.81 -45.39
N THR A 172 2.98 -42.63 -45.99
CA THR A 172 3.93 -42.11 -46.97
C THR A 172 5.32 -41.93 -46.34
N GLY A 173 5.38 -41.34 -45.15
CA GLY A 173 6.64 -41.15 -44.42
C GLY A 173 7.28 -42.46 -43.96
N ILE A 174 6.49 -43.47 -43.58
CA ILE A 174 6.99 -44.82 -43.25
C ILE A 174 7.61 -45.49 -44.49
N LEU A 175 6.93 -45.45 -45.64
CA LEU A 175 7.45 -46.02 -46.89
C LEU A 175 8.69 -45.25 -47.38
N GLY A 176 8.70 -43.92 -47.27
CA GLY A 176 9.86 -43.10 -47.57
C GLY A 176 11.06 -43.43 -46.69
N SER A 177 10.83 -43.69 -45.40
CA SER A 177 11.86 -44.13 -44.45
C SER A 177 12.44 -45.49 -44.83
N LEU A 178 11.58 -46.46 -45.18
CA LEU A 178 12.01 -47.77 -45.64
C LEU A 178 12.91 -47.65 -46.88
N VAL A 179 12.49 -46.87 -47.88
CA VAL A 179 13.25 -46.63 -49.11
C VAL A 179 14.60 -45.97 -48.80
N CYS A 180 14.59 -44.93 -47.97
CA CYS A 180 15.81 -44.21 -47.58
C CYS A 180 16.81 -45.10 -46.85
N ILE A 181 16.34 -45.91 -45.89
CA ILE A 181 17.19 -46.85 -45.14
C ILE A 181 17.81 -47.89 -46.06
N VAL A 182 16.99 -48.56 -46.88
CA VAL A 182 17.48 -49.61 -47.79
C VAL A 182 18.47 -49.01 -48.80
N ALA A 183 18.16 -47.85 -49.39
CA ALA A 183 19.06 -47.17 -50.32
C ALA A 183 20.39 -46.71 -49.68
N SER A 184 20.34 -46.21 -48.44
CA SER A 184 21.53 -45.79 -47.68
C SER A 184 22.46 -46.96 -47.37
N ILE A 185 21.93 -48.15 -47.09
CA ILE A 185 22.73 -49.37 -46.89
C ILE A 185 23.53 -49.69 -48.17
N PHE A 186 22.90 -49.59 -49.35
CA PHE A 186 23.61 -49.82 -50.62
C PHE A 186 24.66 -48.75 -50.92
N LEU A 187 24.37 -47.48 -50.64
CA LEU A 187 25.35 -46.39 -50.79
C LEU A 187 26.55 -46.56 -49.84
N LEU A 188 26.32 -46.95 -48.59
CA LEU A 188 27.39 -47.22 -47.64
C LEU A 188 28.28 -48.37 -48.11
N GLY A 189 27.70 -49.43 -48.67
CA GLY A 189 28.47 -50.53 -49.27
C GLY A 189 29.46 -50.03 -50.34
N TYR A 190 29.07 -49.04 -51.15
CA TYR A 190 29.96 -48.41 -52.13
C TYR A 190 31.04 -47.54 -51.49
N PHE A 191 30.74 -46.78 -50.44
CA PHE A 191 31.74 -45.97 -49.72
C PHE A 191 32.80 -46.82 -49.01
N PHE A 192 32.43 -48.00 -48.53
CA PHE A 192 33.35 -48.95 -47.91
C PHE A 192 34.00 -49.91 -48.90
N SER A 193 33.89 -49.65 -50.22
CA SER A 193 34.46 -50.51 -51.27
C SER A 193 34.02 -51.97 -51.21
N THR A 194 32.85 -52.24 -50.63
CA THR A 194 32.26 -53.58 -50.52
C THR A 194 30.78 -53.55 -50.92
N PRO A 195 30.48 -53.17 -52.17
CA PRO A 195 29.11 -53.02 -52.61
C PRO A 195 28.35 -54.36 -52.54
N PHE A 196 27.17 -54.33 -51.91
CA PHE A 196 26.37 -55.53 -51.67
C PHE A 196 26.04 -56.27 -52.97
N PHE A 197 26.06 -57.61 -52.90
CA PHE A 197 25.75 -58.53 -54.00
C PHE A 197 26.75 -58.57 -55.19
N TYR A 198 27.85 -57.81 -55.17
CA TYR A 198 28.86 -57.84 -56.25
C TYR A 198 29.53 -59.20 -56.47
N GLN A 199 29.48 -60.11 -55.50
CA GLN A 199 30.01 -61.49 -55.58
C GLN A 199 28.92 -62.57 -55.70
N THR A 200 27.68 -62.18 -55.93
CA THR A 200 26.54 -63.11 -56.07
C THR A 200 26.03 -63.16 -57.50
N GLN A 201 25.17 -64.12 -57.83
CA GLN A 201 24.50 -64.18 -59.14
C GLN A 201 23.48 -63.03 -59.35
N ILE A 202 23.23 -62.20 -58.33
CA ILE A 202 22.28 -61.09 -58.37
C ILE A 202 22.99 -59.83 -58.91
N ILE A 203 22.40 -59.18 -59.92
CA ILE A 203 22.91 -57.93 -60.48
C ILE A 203 22.87 -56.83 -59.41
N PRO A 204 23.99 -56.20 -59.06
CA PRO A 204 24.01 -55.20 -58.00
C PRO A 204 23.39 -53.87 -58.46
N ILE A 205 22.83 -53.12 -57.50
CA ILE A 205 22.27 -51.78 -57.76
C ILE A 205 23.39 -50.78 -58.07
N ALA A 206 23.21 -49.97 -59.12
CA ALA A 206 24.16 -48.89 -59.43
C ALA A 206 24.15 -47.79 -58.36
N ALA A 207 25.31 -47.21 -58.04
CA ALA A 207 25.45 -46.16 -57.02
C ALA A 207 24.53 -44.95 -57.27
N THR A 208 24.38 -44.52 -58.52
CA THR A 208 23.46 -43.43 -58.91
C THR A 208 21.99 -43.81 -58.73
N SER A 209 21.63 -45.09 -58.92
CA SER A 209 20.28 -45.60 -58.65
C SER A 209 19.99 -45.66 -57.15
N ALA A 210 20.98 -46.09 -56.35
CA ALA A 210 20.88 -46.05 -54.89
C ALA A 210 20.79 -44.60 -54.36
N LEU A 211 21.52 -43.66 -54.96
CA LEU A 211 21.43 -42.23 -54.64
C LEU A 211 20.05 -41.67 -54.97
N ALA A 212 19.52 -41.95 -56.17
CA ALA A 212 18.19 -41.54 -56.57
C ALA A 212 17.10 -42.13 -55.65
N ALA A 213 17.24 -43.39 -55.25
CA ALA A 213 16.35 -44.02 -54.26
C ALA A 213 16.40 -43.34 -52.89
N CYS A 214 17.60 -43.02 -52.40
CA CYS A 214 17.78 -42.33 -51.12
C CYS A 214 17.12 -40.95 -51.14
N LEU A 215 17.39 -40.16 -52.19
CA LEU A 215 16.77 -38.84 -52.38
C LEU A 215 15.24 -38.92 -52.51
N THR A 216 14.73 -39.98 -53.14
CA THR A 216 13.29 -40.23 -53.25
C THR A 216 12.66 -40.57 -51.89
N GLY A 217 13.34 -41.35 -51.06
CA GLY A 217 12.94 -41.60 -49.68
C GLY A 217 12.87 -40.30 -48.86
N ILE A 218 13.89 -39.45 -48.96
CA ILE A 218 13.92 -38.12 -48.30
C ILE A 218 12.77 -37.24 -48.81
N CYS A 219 12.55 -37.22 -50.13
CA CYS A 219 11.46 -36.47 -50.75
C CYS A 219 10.09 -36.92 -50.23
N LEU A 220 9.84 -38.23 -50.13
CA LEU A 220 8.57 -38.77 -49.60
C LEU A 220 8.37 -38.45 -48.11
N ILE A 221 9.43 -38.53 -47.30
CA ILE A 221 9.38 -38.18 -45.86
C ILE A 221 9.03 -36.70 -45.70
N THR A 222 9.75 -35.82 -46.41
CA THR A 222 9.56 -34.37 -46.30
C THR A 222 8.25 -33.90 -46.92
N ALA A 223 7.82 -34.52 -48.03
CA ALA A 223 6.51 -34.28 -48.64
C ALA A 223 5.33 -34.73 -47.76
N ALA A 224 5.53 -35.71 -46.87
CA ALA A 224 4.51 -36.09 -45.89
C ALA A 224 4.27 -35.04 -44.81
N GLY A 225 5.20 -34.09 -44.65
CA GLY A 225 5.07 -32.93 -43.75
C GLY A 225 5.50 -33.20 -42.29
N PRO A 226 5.63 -32.14 -41.48
CA PRO A 226 6.19 -32.19 -40.12
C PRO A 226 5.38 -33.05 -39.13
N LYS A 227 4.07 -33.23 -39.39
CA LYS A 227 3.18 -34.00 -38.52
C LYS A 227 3.23 -35.51 -38.80
N ALA A 228 3.85 -35.93 -39.90
CA ALA A 228 3.98 -37.35 -40.27
C ALA A 228 5.18 -38.02 -39.60
N ILE A 229 5.14 -39.35 -39.48
CA ILE A 229 6.27 -40.15 -38.98
C ILE A 229 7.27 -40.32 -40.12
N PRO A 230 8.59 -40.13 -39.92
CA PRO A 230 9.28 -39.89 -38.64
C PRO A 230 9.50 -38.43 -38.27
N LEU A 231 9.12 -37.46 -39.11
CA LEU A 231 9.38 -36.04 -38.86
C LEU A 231 8.76 -35.54 -37.56
N ASN A 232 7.55 -35.96 -37.19
CA ASN A 232 6.91 -35.55 -35.94
C ASN A 232 7.66 -35.96 -34.66
N ILE A 233 8.58 -36.92 -34.75
CA ILE A 233 9.47 -37.32 -33.65
C ILE A 233 10.68 -36.36 -33.56
N LEU A 234 11.04 -35.71 -34.66
CA LEU A 234 12.21 -34.84 -34.82
C LEU A 234 11.86 -33.33 -34.88
N SER A 235 10.63 -32.99 -35.25
CA SER A 235 10.11 -31.62 -35.40
C SER A 235 8.90 -31.40 -34.49
N GLY A 236 8.93 -30.33 -33.70
CA GLY A 236 7.90 -29.96 -32.73
C GLY A 236 8.49 -29.43 -31.42
N PRO A 237 7.70 -28.72 -30.59
CA PRO A 237 8.19 -28.12 -29.34
C PRO A 237 8.39 -29.14 -28.20
N SER A 238 8.01 -30.41 -28.40
CA SER A 238 8.19 -31.43 -27.37
C SER A 238 9.66 -31.57 -26.98
N PHE A 239 9.91 -31.68 -25.67
CA PHE A 239 11.25 -31.85 -25.12
C PHE A 239 12.00 -33.03 -25.78
N ARG A 240 11.28 -34.11 -26.09
CA ARG A 240 11.79 -35.26 -26.86
C ARG A 240 12.37 -34.88 -28.23
N ALA A 241 11.67 -34.06 -29.00
CA ALA A 241 12.13 -33.60 -30.31
C ALA A 241 13.34 -32.67 -30.20
N LEU A 242 13.36 -31.81 -29.17
CA LEU A 242 14.46 -30.89 -28.91
C LEU A 242 15.76 -31.63 -28.52
N LEU A 243 15.64 -32.64 -27.65
CA LEU A 243 16.72 -33.57 -27.30
C LEU A 243 17.21 -34.31 -28.53
N LEU A 244 16.32 -34.97 -29.29
CA LEU A 244 16.73 -35.73 -30.47
C LEU A 244 17.45 -34.84 -31.48
N ARG A 245 17.01 -33.59 -31.72
CA ARG A 245 17.69 -32.65 -32.63
C ARG A 245 19.08 -32.24 -32.14
N ARG A 246 19.27 -32.01 -30.83
CA ARG A 246 20.58 -31.65 -30.26
C ARG A 246 21.55 -32.83 -30.23
N PHE A 247 21.06 -34.04 -29.99
CA PHE A 247 21.90 -35.24 -29.93
C PHE A 247 22.13 -35.89 -31.30
N PHE A 248 21.29 -35.64 -32.30
CA PHE A 248 21.42 -36.24 -33.65
C PHE A 248 22.80 -36.03 -34.31
N PRO A 249 23.43 -34.84 -34.27
CA PRO A 249 24.77 -34.63 -34.81
C PRO A 249 25.82 -35.45 -34.06
N LEU A 250 25.72 -35.50 -32.72
CA LEU A 250 26.63 -36.26 -31.87
C LEU A 250 26.50 -37.76 -32.12
N THR A 251 25.28 -38.26 -32.27
CA THR A 251 25.01 -39.67 -32.53
C THR A 251 25.47 -40.06 -33.93
N SER A 252 25.27 -39.18 -34.91
CA SER A 252 25.80 -39.36 -36.27
C SER A 252 27.34 -39.40 -36.28
N LEU A 253 27.98 -38.52 -35.51
CA LEU A 253 29.44 -38.49 -35.36
C LEU A 253 29.97 -39.77 -34.68
N ILE A 254 29.34 -40.21 -33.60
CA ILE A 254 29.67 -41.46 -32.89
C ILE A 254 29.53 -42.66 -33.83
N ILE A 255 28.45 -42.70 -34.61
CA ILE A 255 28.20 -43.75 -35.60
C ILE A 255 29.30 -43.76 -36.68
N ILE A 256 29.69 -42.60 -37.22
CA ILE A 256 30.77 -42.50 -38.22
C ILE A 256 32.10 -42.98 -37.62
N ILE A 257 32.44 -42.55 -36.41
CA ILE A 257 33.66 -42.95 -35.70
C ILE A 257 33.67 -44.46 -35.46
N LEU A 258 32.58 -45.01 -34.93
CA LEU A 258 32.44 -46.45 -34.69
C LEU A 258 32.50 -47.26 -35.98
N SER A 259 31.94 -46.75 -37.08
CA SER A 259 31.98 -47.40 -38.39
C SER A 259 33.39 -47.44 -38.96
N VAL A 260 34.17 -46.35 -38.83
CA VAL A 260 35.59 -46.31 -39.23
C VAL A 260 36.43 -47.28 -38.40
N ILE A 261 36.19 -47.34 -37.09
CA ILE A 261 36.88 -48.26 -36.18
C ILE A 261 36.51 -49.72 -36.51
N MET A 262 35.24 -50.01 -36.76
CA MET A 262 34.79 -51.36 -37.09
C MET A 262 35.26 -51.83 -38.46
N ASN A 263 35.34 -50.96 -39.47
CA ASN A 263 35.87 -51.34 -40.77
C ASN A 263 37.32 -51.84 -40.67
N ARG A 264 38.14 -51.16 -39.85
CA ARG A 264 39.51 -51.60 -39.51
C ARG A 264 39.53 -52.94 -38.75
N PHE A 265 38.48 -53.24 -37.98
CA PHE A 265 38.35 -54.47 -37.19
C PHE A 265 37.80 -55.65 -38.01
N THR A 266 36.97 -55.40 -39.02
CA THR A 266 36.46 -56.43 -39.94
C THR A 266 37.55 -56.92 -40.89
N ASP A 267 38.48 -56.05 -41.31
CA ASP A 267 39.70 -56.43 -42.04
C ASP A 267 40.55 -57.44 -41.23
N PHE A 268 40.52 -57.33 -39.89
CA PHE A 268 41.20 -58.23 -38.98
C PHE A 268 40.50 -59.60 -38.83
N LEU A 269 39.17 -59.66 -38.95
CA LEU A 269 38.36 -60.87 -38.73
C LEU A 269 38.04 -61.68 -40.00
N GLN A 270 38.47 -61.24 -41.20
CA GLN A 270 38.18 -61.90 -42.49
C GLN A 270 36.68 -62.26 -42.70
N SER A 271 35.77 -61.46 -42.15
CA SER A 271 34.32 -61.62 -42.34
C SER A 271 33.82 -60.64 -43.42
N ASN A 272 32.60 -60.85 -43.96
CA ASN A 272 31.95 -59.88 -44.84
C ASN A 272 31.65 -58.59 -44.06
N GLY A 273 32.64 -57.67 -44.05
CA GLY A 273 32.63 -56.47 -43.22
C GLY A 273 31.42 -55.58 -43.42
N THR A 274 30.79 -55.62 -44.60
CA THR A 274 29.60 -54.84 -44.95
C THR A 274 28.34 -55.25 -44.20
N VAL A 275 28.14 -56.56 -44.00
CA VAL A 275 26.96 -57.07 -43.27
C VAL A 275 27.09 -56.71 -41.80
N PHE A 276 28.29 -56.88 -41.24
CA PHE A 276 28.56 -56.59 -39.84
C PHE A 276 28.46 -55.09 -39.53
N THR A 277 29.07 -54.23 -40.35
CA THR A 277 28.96 -52.76 -40.22
C THR A 277 27.53 -52.28 -40.36
N SER A 278 26.75 -52.84 -41.28
CA SER A 278 25.34 -52.46 -41.48
C SER A 278 24.45 -52.87 -40.30
N VAL A 279 24.62 -54.09 -39.77
CA VAL A 279 23.87 -54.55 -38.58
C VAL A 279 24.23 -53.70 -37.35
N PHE A 280 25.51 -53.36 -37.18
CA PHE A 280 25.98 -52.54 -36.07
C PHE A 280 25.50 -51.09 -36.17
N LEU A 281 25.43 -50.51 -37.37
CA LEU A 281 24.87 -49.19 -37.64
C LEU A 281 23.39 -49.12 -37.19
N ILE A 282 22.60 -50.12 -37.60
CA ILE A 282 21.18 -50.22 -37.25
C ILE A 282 21.02 -50.41 -35.74
N GLY A 283 21.84 -51.25 -35.11
CA GLY A 283 21.85 -51.43 -33.66
C GLY A 283 22.19 -50.16 -32.89
N SER A 284 23.17 -49.39 -33.37
CA SER A 284 23.61 -48.13 -32.73
C SER A 284 22.53 -47.04 -32.81
N ILE A 285 21.83 -46.92 -33.94
CA ILE A 285 20.69 -46.01 -34.10
C ILE A 285 19.56 -46.41 -33.14
N PHE A 286 19.27 -47.71 -33.01
CA PHE A 286 18.22 -48.20 -32.13
C PHE A 286 18.53 -47.96 -30.64
N VAL A 287 19.77 -48.27 -30.20
CA VAL A 287 20.20 -48.05 -28.81
C VAL A 287 20.16 -46.56 -28.46
N THR A 288 20.64 -45.70 -29.37
CA THR A 288 20.57 -44.25 -29.21
C THR A 288 19.13 -43.77 -29.06
N TRP A 289 18.25 -44.19 -29.96
CA TRP A 289 16.83 -43.83 -29.92
C TRP A 289 16.17 -44.31 -28.62
N TRP A 290 16.51 -45.52 -28.15
CA TRP A 290 15.98 -46.10 -26.92
C TRP A 290 16.43 -45.31 -25.68
N ILE A 291 17.71 -44.95 -25.57
CA ILE A 291 18.27 -44.16 -24.46
C ILE A 291 17.63 -42.78 -24.41
N VAL A 292 17.61 -42.05 -25.54
CA VAL A 292 17.04 -40.69 -25.60
C VAL A 292 15.55 -40.71 -25.27
N THR A 293 14.82 -41.70 -25.77
CA THR A 293 13.38 -41.85 -25.45
C THR A 293 13.16 -42.10 -23.96
N ARG A 294 13.95 -42.99 -23.33
CA ARG A 294 13.83 -43.28 -21.88
C ARG A 294 14.12 -42.05 -21.01
N ILE A 295 15.18 -41.30 -21.33
CA ILE A 295 15.56 -40.11 -20.57
C ILE A 295 14.52 -39.01 -20.73
N SER A 296 14.02 -38.76 -21.95
CA SER A 296 12.95 -37.78 -22.18
C SER A 296 11.71 -38.09 -21.34
N THR A 297 11.25 -39.34 -21.36
CA THR A 297 10.02 -39.72 -20.63
C THR A 297 10.13 -39.56 -19.11
N GLN A 298 11.32 -39.69 -18.53
CA GLN A 298 11.51 -39.47 -17.09
C GLN A 298 11.54 -37.98 -16.71
N ILE A 299 12.08 -37.14 -17.59
CA ILE A 299 12.18 -35.69 -17.35
C ILE A 299 10.83 -35.02 -17.58
N ASP A 300 10.12 -35.39 -18.65
CA ASP A 300 8.77 -34.89 -18.95
C ASP A 300 7.81 -35.10 -17.78
N HIS A 301 7.84 -36.29 -17.17
CA HIS A 301 6.98 -36.61 -16.04
C HIS A 301 7.32 -35.82 -14.76
N ARG A 302 8.59 -35.46 -14.54
CA ARG A 302 8.99 -34.61 -13.41
C ARG A 302 8.56 -33.16 -13.62
N ILE A 303 8.72 -32.64 -14.84
CA ILE A 303 8.35 -31.26 -15.18
C ILE A 303 6.83 -31.07 -15.07
N GLU A 304 6.03 -32.02 -15.57
CA GLU A 304 4.57 -31.98 -15.42
C GLU A 304 4.12 -32.02 -13.94
N GLN A 305 4.81 -32.79 -13.09
CA GLN A 305 4.50 -32.82 -11.66
C GLN A 305 4.85 -31.50 -10.96
N GLU A 306 5.94 -30.84 -11.34
CA GLU A 306 6.32 -29.52 -10.80
C GLU A 306 5.40 -28.41 -11.30
N SER A 307 5.04 -28.41 -12.58
CA SER A 307 4.12 -27.41 -13.13
C SER A 307 2.73 -27.54 -12.51
N ALA A 308 2.21 -28.77 -12.37
CA ALA A 308 0.90 -29.00 -11.74
C ALA A 308 0.88 -28.54 -10.26
N LYS A 309 1.96 -28.79 -9.50
CA LYS A 309 2.07 -28.29 -8.12
C LYS A 309 2.10 -26.77 -8.06
N ARG A 310 2.81 -26.11 -8.99
CA ARG A 310 2.89 -24.65 -9.02
C ARG A 310 1.55 -24.01 -9.36
N THR A 311 0.84 -24.52 -10.36
CA THR A 311 -0.50 -24.04 -10.72
C THR A 311 -1.48 -24.20 -9.56
N GLN A 312 -1.43 -25.33 -8.85
CA GLN A 312 -2.30 -25.55 -7.69
C GLN A 312 -1.99 -24.59 -6.52
N VAL A 313 -0.73 -24.22 -6.30
CA VAL A 313 -0.34 -23.22 -5.29
C VAL A 313 -0.79 -21.80 -5.68
N GLU A 314 -0.66 -21.43 -6.96
CA GLU A 314 -1.14 -20.14 -7.48
C GLU A 314 -2.68 -20.02 -7.37
N GLU A 315 -3.41 -21.11 -7.61
CA GLU A 315 -4.87 -21.15 -7.50
C GLU A 315 -5.35 -21.07 -6.04
N ASP A 316 -4.70 -21.81 -5.12
CA ASP A 316 -4.94 -21.71 -3.68
C ASP A 316 -4.65 -20.29 -3.15
N LEU A 317 -3.56 -19.65 -3.59
CA LEU A 317 -3.22 -18.27 -3.20
C LEU A 317 -4.27 -17.27 -3.70
N ARG A 318 -4.75 -17.43 -4.94
CA ARG A 318 -5.76 -16.55 -5.54
C ARG A 318 -7.11 -16.66 -4.81
N GLN A 319 -7.49 -17.88 -4.42
CA GLN A 319 -8.69 -18.10 -3.64
C GLN A 319 -8.57 -17.47 -2.25
N ARG A 320 -7.44 -17.67 -1.56
CA ARG A 320 -7.18 -17.06 -0.24
C ARG A 320 -7.17 -15.54 -0.28
N ASN A 321 -6.62 -14.95 -1.34
CA ASN A 321 -6.58 -13.50 -1.52
C ASN A 321 -8.00 -12.92 -1.74
N THR A 322 -8.85 -13.66 -2.45
CA THR A 322 -10.26 -13.30 -2.64
C THR A 322 -11.04 -13.35 -1.32
N ASP A 323 -10.85 -14.42 -0.54
CA ASP A 323 -11.50 -14.59 0.77
C ASP A 323 -11.04 -13.51 1.77
N LEU A 324 -9.76 -13.16 1.76
CA LEU A 324 -9.19 -12.06 2.55
C LEU A 324 -9.78 -10.70 2.15
N THR A 325 -9.93 -10.45 0.85
CA THR A 325 -10.54 -9.20 0.34
C THR A 325 -11.99 -9.07 0.81
N LEU A 326 -12.78 -10.15 0.74
CA LEU A 326 -14.17 -10.16 1.18
C LEU A 326 -14.33 -10.03 2.71
N ALA A 327 -13.40 -10.61 3.49
CA ALA A 327 -13.36 -10.40 4.94
C ALA A 327 -12.97 -8.95 5.28
N TYR A 328 -12.04 -8.38 4.52
CA TYR A 328 -11.59 -6.99 4.66
C TYR A 328 -12.72 -6.00 4.35
N GLU A 329 -13.51 -6.20 3.29
CA GLU A 329 -14.67 -5.34 2.98
C GLU A 329 -15.71 -5.34 4.11
N ARG A 330 -15.95 -6.49 4.76
CA ARG A 330 -16.88 -6.58 5.90
C ARG A 330 -16.38 -5.87 7.15
N ILE A 331 -15.07 -5.92 7.41
CA ILE A 331 -14.45 -5.20 8.54
C ILE A 331 -14.42 -3.70 8.25
N THR A 332 -14.13 -3.32 7.00
CA THR A 332 -14.08 -1.91 6.57
C THR A 332 -15.45 -1.25 6.75
N SER A 333 -16.55 -1.92 6.37
CA SER A 333 -17.89 -1.33 6.57
C SER A 333 -18.23 -1.16 8.06
N SER A 334 -17.76 -2.08 8.92
CA SER A 334 -17.93 -1.97 10.37
C SER A 334 -17.00 -0.91 11.01
N GLU A 335 -15.82 -0.68 10.43
CA GLU A 335 -14.90 0.40 10.84
C GLU A 335 -15.40 1.76 10.39
N GLU A 336 -16.10 1.87 9.26
CA GLU A 336 -16.62 3.13 8.73
C GLU A 336 -17.72 3.70 9.66
N ASP A 337 -18.60 2.85 10.19
CA ASP A 337 -19.59 3.21 11.21
C ASP A 337 -18.93 3.65 12.55
N LEU A 338 -17.80 3.03 12.91
CA LEU A 338 -17.05 3.37 14.13
C LEU A 338 -16.20 4.65 13.94
N ARG A 339 -15.72 4.88 12.71
CA ARG A 339 -14.92 6.03 12.31
C ARG A 339 -15.73 7.30 12.35
N GLU A 340 -16.99 7.30 11.91
CA GLU A 340 -17.87 8.48 12.07
C GLU A 340 -18.01 8.88 13.55
N SER A 341 -18.12 7.91 14.46
CA SER A 341 -18.24 8.17 15.90
C SER A 341 -16.93 8.65 16.55
N VAL A 342 -15.77 8.23 16.04
CA VAL A 342 -14.45 8.68 16.53
C VAL A 342 -14.06 10.03 15.91
N GLU A 343 -14.42 10.30 14.66
CA GLU A 343 -14.20 11.60 14.01
C GLU A 343 -14.93 12.73 14.74
N GLU A 344 -16.13 12.51 15.29
CA GLU A 344 -16.83 13.50 16.14
C GLU A 344 -16.11 13.82 17.46
N LEU A 345 -15.37 12.85 18.02
CA LEU A 345 -14.61 13.03 19.27
C LEU A 345 -13.22 13.64 19.04
N MET A 346 -12.54 13.24 17.96
CA MET A 346 -11.25 13.79 17.53
C MET A 346 -11.39 15.25 17.10
N GLN A 347 -12.48 15.62 16.43
CA GLN A 347 -12.75 17.00 16.01
C GLN A 347 -12.80 17.96 17.21
N LYS A 348 -13.28 17.50 18.37
CA LYS A 348 -13.31 18.28 19.61
C LYS A 348 -11.95 18.41 20.30
N GLU A 349 -11.03 17.47 20.10
CA GLU A 349 -9.68 17.52 20.66
C GLU A 349 -8.72 18.34 19.78
N GLU A 350 -8.85 18.22 18.46
CA GLU A 350 -8.09 18.97 17.46
C GLU A 350 -8.34 20.48 17.55
N ASP A 351 -9.59 20.90 17.75
CA ASP A 351 -9.95 22.31 17.94
C ASP A 351 -9.29 22.93 19.19
N LEU A 352 -9.01 22.13 20.23
CA LEU A 352 -8.32 22.56 21.44
C LEU A 352 -6.78 22.54 21.29
N HIS A 353 -6.25 21.59 20.52
CA HIS A 353 -4.81 21.47 20.23
C HIS A 353 -4.31 22.54 19.25
N GLN A 354 -5.11 22.88 18.22
CA GLN A 354 -4.80 23.95 17.26
C GLN A 354 -4.70 25.34 17.92
N LEU A 355 -5.51 25.60 18.94
CA LEU A 355 -5.47 26.86 19.69
C LEU A 355 -4.16 27.00 20.49
N VAL A 356 -3.67 25.90 21.09
CA VAL A 356 -2.42 25.86 21.88
C VAL A 356 -1.18 25.90 20.99
N LEU A 357 -1.20 25.19 19.86
CA LEU A 357 -0.10 25.18 18.89
C LEU A 357 0.06 26.53 18.17
N SER A 358 -1.04 27.23 17.84
CA SER A 358 -0.93 28.55 17.19
C SER A 358 -0.24 29.59 18.09
N LEU A 359 -0.40 29.46 19.41
CA LEU A 359 0.23 30.33 20.41
C LEU A 359 1.73 30.01 20.56
N GLN A 360 2.11 28.73 20.63
CA GLN A 360 3.50 28.28 20.73
C GLN A 360 4.31 28.45 19.43
N GLN A 361 3.67 28.31 18.27
CA GLN A 361 4.32 28.43 16.95
C GLN A 361 4.64 29.89 16.59
N SER A 362 3.84 30.84 17.09
CA SER A 362 4.14 32.28 16.98
C SER A 362 5.38 32.67 17.80
N GLU A 363 5.48 32.23 19.06
CA GLU A 363 6.66 32.46 19.92
C GLU A 363 7.93 31.77 19.40
N SER A 364 7.81 30.51 18.93
CA SER A 364 8.97 29.74 18.44
C SER A 364 9.51 30.24 17.10
N ARG A 365 8.65 30.74 16.20
CA ARG A 365 9.09 31.33 14.91
C ARG A 365 9.91 32.59 15.09
N PHE A 366 9.54 33.44 16.04
CA PHE A 366 10.29 34.66 16.34
C PHE A 366 11.67 34.33 16.93
N HIS A 367 11.74 33.42 17.91
CA HIS A 367 13.01 32.97 18.49
C HIS A 367 13.93 32.26 17.47
N ALA A 368 13.39 31.39 16.61
CA ALA A 368 14.20 30.70 15.60
C ALA A 368 14.79 31.67 14.55
N LEU A 369 14.02 32.67 14.11
CA LEU A 369 14.53 33.70 13.19
C LEU A 369 15.58 34.58 13.86
N PHE A 370 15.36 34.97 15.12
CA PHE A 370 16.33 35.76 15.89
C PHE A 370 17.66 35.01 16.05
N GLU A 371 17.64 33.73 16.42
CA GLU A 371 18.84 32.90 16.67
C GLU A 371 19.61 32.50 15.39
N THR A 372 18.93 32.37 14.24
CA THR A 372 19.55 31.81 13.00
C THR A 372 19.97 32.83 11.95
N MET A 373 19.58 34.10 12.10
CA MET A 373 19.99 35.17 11.18
C MET A 373 21.52 35.28 11.13
N LYS A 374 22.09 35.40 9.92
CA LYS A 374 23.54 35.57 9.73
C LYS A 374 23.96 37.04 9.79
N GLU A 375 23.01 37.94 9.60
CA GLU A 375 23.13 39.36 9.87
C GLU A 375 23.06 39.59 11.39
N GLY A 376 23.87 40.54 11.87
CA GLY A 376 23.85 40.93 13.26
C GLY A 376 22.61 41.76 13.53
N VAL A 377 21.72 41.29 14.40
CA VAL A 377 20.50 41.98 14.81
C VAL A 377 20.61 42.36 16.28
N VAL A 378 20.46 43.66 16.57
CA VAL A 378 20.58 44.19 17.94
C VAL A 378 19.47 45.18 18.22
N LEU A 379 18.75 44.96 19.33
CA LEU A 379 17.71 45.85 19.86
C LEU A 379 18.30 46.75 20.94
N HIS A 380 17.95 48.03 20.88
CA HIS A 380 18.51 49.08 21.72
C HIS A 380 17.43 50.00 22.29
N GLU A 381 17.73 50.59 23.45
CA GLU A 381 16.99 51.67 24.11
C GLU A 381 17.83 52.95 24.10
N ILE A 382 17.27 54.09 23.69
CA ILE A 382 17.96 55.38 23.76
C ILE A 382 17.95 55.88 25.21
N ILE A 383 19.10 56.33 25.70
CA ILE A 383 19.25 56.96 27.01
C ILE A 383 19.27 58.48 26.83
N TYR A 384 18.32 59.14 27.47
CA TYR A 384 18.19 60.59 27.48
C TYR A 384 18.64 61.18 28.82
N ASP A 385 19.22 62.38 28.80
CA ASP A 385 19.52 63.14 30.01
C ASP A 385 18.28 63.87 30.58
N SER A 386 18.48 64.63 31.66
CA SER A 386 17.42 65.39 32.33
C SER A 386 16.75 66.46 31.47
N ASP A 387 17.40 66.89 30.38
CA ASP A 387 16.89 67.86 29.41
C ASP A 387 16.30 67.17 28.16
N HIS A 388 16.14 65.84 28.20
CA HIS A 388 15.67 64.99 27.09
C HIS A 388 16.57 65.00 25.84
N ILE A 389 17.88 65.18 26.03
CA ILE A 389 18.87 65.07 24.96
C ILE A 389 19.41 63.63 24.96
N PRO A 390 19.48 62.94 23.80
CA PRO A 390 20.05 61.59 23.72
C PRO A 390 21.55 61.67 24.03
N VAL A 391 21.98 60.94 25.06
CA VAL A 391 23.38 60.93 25.52
C VAL A 391 24.09 59.60 25.25
N ASP A 392 23.33 58.51 25.14
CA ASP A 392 23.84 57.17 24.84
C ASP A 392 22.70 56.24 24.37
N TYR A 393 23.02 54.98 24.09
CA TYR A 393 22.02 53.92 23.94
C TYR A 393 22.47 52.63 24.62
N ARG A 394 21.50 51.91 25.20
CA ARG A 394 21.69 50.65 25.89
C ARG A 394 21.28 49.49 24.99
N ILE A 395 22.09 48.44 24.98
CA ILE A 395 21.76 47.20 24.27
C ILE A 395 20.79 46.37 25.13
N LEU A 396 19.61 46.06 24.59
CA LEU A 396 18.60 45.26 25.28
C LEU A 396 18.71 43.78 24.93
N GLU A 397 18.96 43.50 23.65
CA GLU A 397 19.01 42.13 23.15
C GLU A 397 19.81 42.08 21.84
N ALA A 398 20.56 41.01 21.62
CA ALA A 398 21.33 40.81 20.41
C ALA A 398 21.28 39.33 20.01
N ASN A 399 21.28 39.06 18.71
CA ASN A 399 21.34 37.70 18.22
C ASN A 399 22.78 37.12 18.24
N PRO A 400 22.96 35.79 18.16
CA PRO A 400 24.28 35.16 18.18
C PRO A 400 25.23 35.63 17.06
N ALA A 401 24.70 36.13 15.94
CA ALA A 401 25.51 36.66 14.84
C ALA A 401 26.33 37.91 15.23
N LEU A 402 25.96 38.61 16.32
CA LEU A 402 26.80 39.66 16.91
C LEU A 402 28.22 39.14 17.20
N GLU A 403 28.32 37.96 17.83
CA GLU A 403 29.61 37.38 18.19
C GLU A 403 30.40 36.95 16.95
N ALA A 404 29.73 36.35 15.96
CA ALA A 404 30.38 35.91 14.73
C ALA A 404 30.89 37.09 13.87
N LEU A 405 30.14 38.18 13.79
CA LEU A 405 30.48 39.30 12.90
C LEU A 405 31.48 40.26 13.53
N ILE A 406 31.32 40.55 14.83
CA ILE A 406 32.09 41.60 15.53
C ILE A 406 32.80 41.14 16.80
N GLY A 407 32.64 39.87 17.22
CA GLY A 407 33.40 39.28 18.34
C GLY A 407 32.89 39.66 19.73
N LEU A 408 31.70 40.26 19.85
CA LEU A 408 31.08 40.63 21.12
C LEU A 408 30.01 39.60 21.51
N SER A 409 30.13 39.04 22.71
CA SER A 409 29.14 38.10 23.24
C SER A 409 27.81 38.83 23.52
N PRO A 410 26.66 38.34 22.99
CA PRO A 410 25.35 38.92 23.23
C PRO A 410 25.01 39.07 24.73
N ASP A 411 25.36 38.08 25.54
CA ASP A 411 25.09 38.05 26.98
C ASP A 411 25.88 39.13 27.74
N LEU A 412 27.11 39.41 27.31
CA LEU A 412 27.95 40.47 27.90
C LEU A 412 27.55 41.86 27.41
N ALA A 413 27.05 41.96 26.18
CA ALA A 413 26.58 43.21 25.60
C ALA A 413 25.24 43.66 26.20
N LYS A 414 24.38 42.72 26.62
CA LYS A 414 23.06 43.00 27.19
C LYS A 414 23.16 43.86 28.45
N GLY A 415 22.46 44.99 28.43
CA GLY A 415 22.40 45.97 29.51
C GLY A 415 23.54 47.00 29.53
N GLN A 416 24.57 46.84 28.69
CA GLN A 416 25.68 47.80 28.58
C GLN A 416 25.30 49.03 27.76
N LEU A 417 25.94 50.16 28.06
CA LEU A 417 25.88 51.36 27.23
C LEU A 417 26.84 51.21 26.03
N ALA A 418 26.45 51.73 24.87
CA ALA A 418 27.22 51.57 23.65
C ALA A 418 28.54 52.34 23.66
N SER A 419 28.60 53.49 24.33
CA SER A 419 29.86 54.21 24.49
C SER A 419 30.89 53.42 25.30
N ASP A 420 30.44 52.74 26.36
CA ASP A 420 31.26 51.86 27.19
C ASP A 420 31.65 50.57 26.44
N LEU A 421 30.70 49.96 25.72
CA LEU A 421 30.93 48.70 25.02
C LEU A 421 31.91 48.85 23.86
N TYR A 422 31.76 49.89 23.03
CA TYR A 422 32.63 50.15 21.88
C TYR A 422 33.85 51.02 22.24
N GLN A 423 33.96 51.47 23.50
CA GLN A 423 35.01 52.36 24.01
C GLN A 423 35.16 53.65 23.20
N ILE A 424 34.05 54.20 22.72
CA ILE A 424 33.99 55.43 21.90
C ILE A 424 32.92 56.35 22.48
N SER A 425 33.30 57.59 22.79
CA SER A 425 32.39 58.65 23.28
C SER A 425 32.44 59.88 22.36
N PRO A 426 31.29 60.41 21.89
CA PRO A 426 29.94 59.90 22.11
C PRO A 426 29.67 58.57 21.39
N ALA A 427 28.62 57.85 21.79
CA ALA A 427 28.30 56.54 21.25
C ALA A 427 28.21 56.54 19.70
N PRO A 428 28.67 55.49 19.01
CA PRO A 428 28.70 55.46 17.54
C PRO A 428 27.32 55.70 16.93
N TYR A 429 27.25 56.62 15.98
CA TYR A 429 26.03 56.97 15.23
C TYR A 429 24.84 57.39 16.11
N LEU A 430 25.07 57.84 17.36
CA LEU A 430 24.03 58.22 18.34
C LEU A 430 22.97 59.17 17.76
N ASP A 431 23.38 60.24 17.08
CA ASP A 431 22.45 61.23 16.52
C ASP A 431 21.51 60.63 15.46
N LEU A 432 22.03 59.69 14.67
CA LEU A 432 21.25 58.98 13.64
C LEU A 432 20.27 58.02 14.31
N TYR A 433 20.70 57.27 15.31
CA TYR A 433 19.87 56.27 15.97
C TYR A 433 18.79 56.89 16.86
N ALA A 434 19.10 57.96 17.58
CA ALA A 434 18.13 58.74 18.34
C ALA A 434 17.04 59.30 17.43
N LYS A 435 17.43 59.85 16.26
CA LYS A 435 16.46 60.30 15.26
C LYS A 435 15.53 59.16 14.80
N VAL A 436 16.08 57.98 14.47
CA VAL A 436 15.28 56.82 14.06
C VAL A 436 14.32 56.37 15.18
N ALA A 437 14.77 56.36 16.44
CA ALA A 437 13.95 55.97 17.59
C ALA A 437 12.82 56.96 17.91
N ASP A 438 13.01 58.25 17.63
CA ASP A 438 12.01 59.30 17.87
C ASP A 438 11.05 59.51 16.70
N THR A 439 11.52 59.38 15.45
CA THR A 439 10.68 59.60 14.25
C THR A 439 10.03 58.33 13.71
N GLY A 440 10.61 57.16 14.00
CA GLY A 440 10.18 55.88 13.43
C GLY A 440 10.61 55.64 11.97
N GLU A 441 11.32 56.59 11.34
CA GLU A 441 11.79 56.45 9.96
C GLU A 441 13.09 55.64 9.90
N SER A 442 13.14 54.58 9.07
CA SER A 442 14.32 53.72 8.95
C SER A 442 15.47 54.36 8.13
N SER A 443 16.70 53.88 8.34
CA SER A 443 17.91 54.37 7.67
C SER A 443 18.87 53.24 7.27
N PHE A 444 19.67 53.44 6.22
CA PHE A 444 20.63 52.46 5.67
C PHE A 444 21.93 53.12 5.20
N PHE A 445 23.09 52.51 5.48
CA PHE A 445 24.40 52.99 5.03
C PHE A 445 25.50 51.91 5.05
N GLU A 446 26.52 52.05 4.19
CA GLU A 446 27.76 51.28 4.22
C GLU A 446 28.91 52.12 4.78
N THR A 447 29.71 51.56 5.67
CA THR A 447 30.79 52.28 6.37
C THR A 447 31.97 51.36 6.67
N TYR A 448 33.15 51.94 6.82
CA TYR A 448 34.29 51.26 7.41
C TYR A 448 34.29 51.57 8.91
N PHE A 449 34.19 50.53 9.74
CA PHE A 449 34.18 50.69 11.19
C PHE A 449 35.57 50.44 11.76
N GLU A 450 36.24 51.54 12.08
CA GLU A 450 37.65 51.56 12.51
C GLU A 450 37.97 50.68 13.74
N PRO A 451 37.15 50.61 14.80
CA PRO A 451 37.42 49.75 15.97
C PRO A 451 37.54 48.26 15.64
N MET A 452 37.06 47.83 14.47
CA MET A 452 36.98 46.43 14.07
C MET A 452 37.66 46.13 12.73
N ASP A 453 38.28 47.12 12.07
CA ASP A 453 38.96 47.01 10.76
C ASP A 453 38.17 46.20 9.71
N LYS A 454 36.88 46.55 9.58
CA LYS A 454 35.93 45.84 8.70
C LYS A 454 35.02 46.83 8.00
N TYR A 455 34.60 46.48 6.78
CA TYR A 455 33.54 47.18 6.07
C TYR A 455 32.18 46.56 6.42
N PHE A 456 31.26 47.40 6.89
CA PHE A 456 29.89 47.01 7.25
C PHE A 456 28.85 47.71 6.40
N SER A 457 27.74 46.99 6.16
CA SER A 457 26.47 47.50 5.65
C SER A 457 25.46 47.44 6.80
N ILE A 458 24.84 48.57 7.18
CA ILE A 458 24.00 48.70 8.38
C ILE A 458 22.62 49.28 8.01
N SER A 459 21.54 48.63 8.46
CA SER A 459 20.14 49.07 8.41
C SER A 459 19.60 49.32 9.82
N VAL A 460 18.81 50.37 10.04
CA VAL A 460 18.27 50.73 11.36
C VAL A 460 16.79 51.11 11.27
N PHE A 461 15.95 50.62 12.21
CA PHE A 461 14.51 50.91 12.28
C PHE A 461 14.01 50.96 13.73
N SER A 462 12.82 51.53 13.99
CA SER A 462 12.25 51.64 15.35
C SER A 462 11.05 50.70 15.56
N PRO A 463 11.05 49.83 16.60
CA PRO A 463 9.90 49.02 16.99
C PRO A 463 8.91 49.75 17.91
N GLY A 464 9.27 50.92 18.43
CA GLY A 464 8.47 51.70 19.37
C GLY A 464 9.25 52.93 19.86
N LYS A 465 8.53 53.97 20.30
CA LYS A 465 9.12 55.25 20.68
C LYS A 465 10.20 55.08 21.75
N GLY A 466 11.41 55.58 21.50
CA GLY A 466 12.57 55.47 22.39
C GLY A 466 13.41 54.18 22.21
N PHE A 467 13.02 53.30 21.29
CA PHE A 467 13.74 52.07 20.95
C PHE A 467 14.13 52.03 19.47
N PHE A 468 15.21 51.33 19.14
CA PHE A 468 15.61 51.05 17.75
C PHE A 468 16.31 49.71 17.64
N ALA A 469 16.20 49.08 16.47
CA ALA A 469 16.89 47.85 16.11
C ALA A 469 17.83 48.07 14.92
N THR A 470 19.02 47.48 14.96
CA THR A 470 20.00 47.52 13.87
C THR A 470 20.21 46.14 13.27
N VAL A 471 20.33 46.05 11.94
CA VAL A 471 20.71 44.85 11.19
C VAL A 471 21.98 45.14 10.38
N PHE A 472 23.04 44.35 10.51
CA PHE A 472 24.32 44.64 9.82
C PHE A 472 25.05 43.41 9.24
N LEU A 473 25.86 43.65 8.20
CA LEU A 473 26.62 42.64 7.43
C LEU A 473 28.06 43.10 7.10
N ASN A 474 29.04 42.19 7.07
CA ASN A 474 30.42 42.45 6.61
C ASN A 474 30.61 42.20 5.09
N ILE A 475 31.23 43.14 4.37
CA ILE A 475 31.36 43.11 2.88
C ILE A 475 32.82 43.05 2.35
N THR A 476 33.77 42.60 3.16
CA THR A 476 35.22 42.71 2.85
C THR A 476 35.70 41.87 1.65
N ASP A 477 35.21 40.62 1.50
CA ASP A 477 35.71 39.69 0.46
C ASP A 477 35.34 40.09 -0.97
N ARG A 478 34.20 40.78 -1.15
CA ARG A 478 33.74 41.29 -2.45
C ARG A 478 34.77 42.23 -3.09
N LYS A 479 35.56 42.95 -2.28
CA LYS A 479 36.59 43.89 -2.75
C LYS A 479 37.90 43.21 -3.21
N ARG A 480 38.11 41.93 -2.90
CA ARG A 480 39.36 41.20 -3.24
C ARG A 480 39.31 40.50 -4.62
N SER A 481 38.14 40.08 -5.10
CA SER A 481 37.99 39.31 -6.35
C SER A 481 38.23 40.11 -7.64
N GLU A 482 38.18 41.44 -7.61
CA GLU A 482 38.44 42.30 -8.79
C GLU A 482 39.92 42.23 -9.26
N VAL A 483 40.84 41.73 -8.43
CA VAL A 483 42.28 41.68 -8.73
C VAL A 483 42.69 40.46 -9.59
N ALA A 484 41.91 39.37 -9.61
CA ALA A 484 42.25 38.09 -10.24
C ALA A 484 42.18 38.07 -11.80
N LEU A 485 41.59 39.08 -12.43
CA LEU A 485 41.33 39.11 -13.88
C LEU A 485 42.60 39.22 -14.75
N LYS A 486 43.74 39.57 -14.15
CA LYS A 486 45.00 39.88 -14.84
C LYS A 486 45.80 38.63 -15.26
N GLU A 487 45.55 37.47 -14.65
CA GLU A 487 46.36 36.24 -14.82
C GLU A 487 45.96 35.40 -16.06
N THR A 488 44.81 35.66 -16.67
CA THR A 488 44.22 34.86 -17.77
C THR A 488 44.96 34.96 -19.11
N ASN A 489 45.75 36.03 -19.33
CA ASN A 489 46.29 36.37 -20.65
C ASN A 489 47.51 35.53 -21.07
N GLU A 490 48.25 34.96 -20.12
CA GLU A 490 49.46 34.17 -20.37
C GLU A 490 49.15 32.72 -20.80
N ALA A 491 47.94 32.23 -20.50
CA ALA A 491 47.48 30.88 -20.86
C ALA A 491 47.28 30.67 -22.37
N LEU A 492 47.11 31.76 -23.15
CA LEU A 492 46.63 31.70 -24.53
C LEU A 492 47.67 31.20 -25.55
N THR A 493 48.96 31.46 -25.30
CA THR A 493 50.06 31.05 -26.20
C THR A 493 50.39 29.56 -26.11
N GLN A 494 50.19 28.96 -24.94
CA GLN A 494 50.45 27.54 -24.70
C GLN A 494 49.33 26.67 -25.30
N ALA A 495 48.12 27.20 -25.41
CA ALA A 495 46.95 26.54 -26.00
C ALA A 495 47.13 26.19 -27.49
N GLN A 496 47.80 27.03 -28.29
CA GLN A 496 47.97 26.81 -29.74
C GLN A 496 48.83 25.57 -30.07
N LYS A 497 49.86 25.28 -29.26
CA LYS A 497 50.73 24.09 -29.46
C LYS A 497 50.05 22.78 -29.08
N ILE A 498 49.11 22.81 -28.14
CA ILE A 498 48.37 21.63 -27.69
C ILE A 498 47.28 21.27 -28.71
N ALA A 499 46.78 22.25 -29.47
CA ALA A 499 45.60 22.08 -30.33
C ALA A 499 45.89 21.52 -31.74
N HIS A 500 47.15 21.30 -32.15
CA HIS A 500 47.53 20.87 -33.51
C HIS A 500 46.95 21.74 -34.63
N VAL A 501 46.97 23.07 -34.42
CA VAL A 501 46.47 24.06 -35.38
C VAL A 501 47.64 24.84 -35.95
N GLY A 502 47.82 24.79 -37.28
CA GLY A 502 48.83 25.53 -38.00
C GLY A 502 48.23 26.72 -38.75
N SER A 503 48.81 27.91 -38.63
CA SER A 503 48.39 29.07 -39.43
C SER A 503 49.10 29.15 -40.79
N TRP A 504 48.41 29.74 -41.76
CA TRP A 504 48.92 30.12 -43.07
C TRP A 504 48.59 31.57 -43.39
N VAL A 505 49.42 32.17 -44.23
CA VAL A 505 49.20 33.49 -44.83
C VAL A 505 49.53 33.38 -46.31
N TYR A 506 48.66 33.85 -47.17
CA TYR A 506 48.88 33.95 -48.59
C TYR A 506 48.81 35.42 -49.02
N ASP A 507 49.96 35.99 -49.35
CA ASP A 507 50.11 37.35 -49.86
C ASP A 507 49.78 37.33 -51.37
N LEU A 508 48.61 37.88 -51.71
CA LEU A 508 48.07 37.90 -53.08
C LEU A 508 48.82 38.88 -53.99
N VAL A 509 49.55 39.84 -53.41
CA VAL A 509 50.30 40.85 -54.17
C VAL A 509 51.67 40.30 -54.57
N LYS A 510 52.32 39.57 -53.66
CA LYS A 510 53.63 38.96 -53.90
C LYS A 510 53.55 37.53 -54.43
N ASP A 511 52.35 36.96 -54.48
CA ASP A 511 52.11 35.56 -54.82
C ASP A 511 52.95 34.60 -53.96
N GLN A 512 52.91 34.83 -52.65
CA GLN A 512 53.75 34.09 -51.69
C GLN A 512 52.92 33.53 -50.54
N VAL A 513 53.09 32.24 -50.27
CA VAL A 513 52.47 31.55 -49.14
C VAL A 513 53.49 31.38 -48.01
N THR A 514 53.07 31.69 -46.78
CA THR A 514 53.82 31.51 -45.54
C THR A 514 53.05 30.59 -44.62
N TRP A 515 53.70 29.58 -44.06
CA TRP A 515 53.14 28.66 -43.08
C TRP A 515 53.83 28.81 -41.73
N SER A 516 53.05 28.65 -40.66
CA SER A 516 53.59 28.39 -39.32
C SER A 516 54.30 27.04 -39.27
N ASP A 517 55.21 26.87 -38.30
CA ASP A 517 55.97 25.63 -38.13
C ASP A 517 55.06 24.39 -37.93
N GLU A 518 53.89 24.56 -37.30
CA GLU A 518 52.93 23.48 -37.10
C GLU A 518 52.21 23.09 -38.40
N LEU A 519 51.97 24.05 -39.31
CA LEU A 519 51.30 23.77 -40.56
C LEU A 519 52.15 22.95 -41.54
N TYR A 520 53.47 23.14 -41.54
CA TYR A 520 54.38 22.25 -42.29
C TYR A 520 54.23 20.80 -41.84
N ARG A 521 54.12 20.56 -40.53
CA ARG A 521 53.97 19.22 -39.95
C ARG A 521 52.63 18.59 -40.30
N ILE A 522 51.55 19.36 -40.28
CA ILE A 522 50.20 18.92 -40.71
C ILE A 522 50.22 18.40 -42.16
N PHE A 523 51.03 19.01 -43.03
CA PHE A 523 51.19 18.60 -44.42
C PHE A 523 52.20 17.48 -44.66
N GLY A 524 52.79 16.92 -43.59
CA GLY A 524 53.75 15.83 -43.67
C GLY A 524 55.18 16.27 -44.04
N TYR A 525 55.50 17.56 -43.91
CA TYR A 525 56.82 18.12 -44.20
C TYR A 525 57.54 18.59 -42.93
N GLU A 526 58.87 18.50 -42.93
CA GLU A 526 59.68 19.22 -41.93
C GLU A 526 59.57 20.73 -42.14
N PRO A 527 59.56 21.56 -41.08
CA PRO A 527 59.44 23.01 -41.22
C PRO A 527 60.46 23.59 -42.20
N ARG A 528 59.97 24.29 -43.22
CA ARG A 528 60.76 24.92 -44.30
C ARG A 528 61.49 23.95 -45.23
N ALA A 529 61.14 22.66 -45.24
CA ALA A 529 61.77 21.67 -46.11
C ALA A 529 61.35 21.77 -47.59
N VAL A 530 60.26 22.48 -47.88
CA VAL A 530 59.71 22.64 -49.23
C VAL A 530 59.43 24.12 -49.51
N GLU A 531 59.74 24.56 -50.73
CA GLU A 531 59.35 25.88 -51.24
C GLU A 531 57.84 25.93 -51.45
N LEU A 532 57.17 26.90 -50.82
CA LEU A 532 55.72 27.02 -50.84
C LEU A 532 55.26 27.75 -52.10
N HIS A 533 54.76 26.98 -53.06
CA HIS A 533 54.00 27.48 -54.22
C HIS A 533 52.58 26.93 -54.20
N LEU A 534 51.62 27.71 -54.71
CA LEU A 534 50.21 27.33 -54.71
C LEU A 534 49.96 25.99 -55.44
N ASP A 535 50.69 25.75 -56.53
CA ASP A 535 50.64 24.51 -57.31
C ASP A 535 51.12 23.29 -56.50
N THR A 536 52.14 23.47 -55.67
CA THR A 536 52.68 22.42 -54.79
C THR A 536 51.66 22.06 -53.71
N ILE A 537 51.04 23.07 -53.10
CA ILE A 537 49.99 22.89 -52.07
C ILE A 537 48.78 22.17 -52.68
N ARG A 538 48.35 22.57 -53.88
CA ARG A 538 47.26 21.94 -54.63
C ARG A 538 47.56 20.47 -54.98
N GLY A 539 48.82 20.13 -55.22
CA GLY A 539 49.28 18.77 -55.48
C GLY A 539 48.99 17.80 -54.33
N ASN A 540 49.03 18.27 -53.09
CA ASN A 540 48.74 17.48 -51.89
C ASN A 540 47.24 17.31 -51.60
N ILE A 541 46.34 18.03 -52.28
CA ILE A 541 44.89 17.88 -52.09
C ILE A 541 44.38 16.68 -52.91
N HIS A 542 43.46 15.89 -52.35
CA HIS A 542 42.83 14.76 -53.04
C HIS A 542 42.16 15.20 -54.34
N PRO A 543 42.27 14.46 -55.46
CA PRO A 543 41.78 14.87 -56.78
C PRO A 543 40.33 15.37 -56.81
N ASP A 544 39.43 14.67 -56.12
CA ASP A 544 38.00 15.02 -56.04
C ASP A 544 37.72 16.37 -55.34
N ASP A 545 38.63 16.83 -54.47
CA ASP A 545 38.42 18.01 -53.62
C ASP A 545 39.11 19.27 -54.19
N ARG A 546 39.99 19.12 -55.20
CA ARG A 546 40.77 20.22 -55.79
C ARG A 546 39.89 21.30 -56.41
N ASP A 547 38.90 20.90 -57.20
CA ASP A 547 38.01 21.84 -57.88
C ASP A 547 37.15 22.64 -56.89
N ALA A 548 36.82 22.04 -55.74
CA ALA A 548 36.10 22.73 -54.66
C ALA A 548 37.01 23.71 -53.92
N HIS A 549 38.23 23.31 -53.59
CA HIS A 549 39.23 24.17 -52.97
C HIS A 549 39.56 25.40 -53.84
N ASP A 550 39.81 25.20 -55.13
CA ASP A 550 40.14 26.28 -56.08
C ASP A 550 38.99 27.30 -56.19
N ARG A 551 37.73 26.83 -56.17
CA ARG A 551 36.55 27.70 -56.16
C ARG A 551 36.45 28.55 -54.90
N ILE A 552 36.71 27.97 -53.73
CA ILE A 552 36.62 28.70 -52.45
C ILE A 552 37.70 29.77 -52.36
N LEU A 553 38.92 29.46 -52.81
CA LEU A 553 40.00 30.45 -52.85
C LEU A 553 39.68 31.60 -53.81
N GLN A 554 39.18 31.29 -55.01
CA GLN A 554 38.76 32.31 -55.98
C GLN A 554 37.60 33.16 -55.45
N ASN A 555 36.60 32.53 -54.85
CA ASN A 555 35.45 33.22 -54.26
C ASN A 555 35.90 34.15 -53.12
N ALA A 556 36.84 33.73 -52.27
CA ALA A 556 37.38 34.56 -51.21
C ALA A 556 38.09 35.81 -51.74
N ILE A 557 38.81 35.69 -52.85
CA ILE A 557 39.48 36.84 -53.49
C ILE A 557 38.46 37.82 -54.06
N GLU A 558 37.39 37.32 -54.70
CA GLU A 558 36.37 38.14 -55.38
C GLU A 558 35.36 38.76 -54.42
N THR A 559 34.93 38.01 -53.40
CA THR A 559 33.84 38.40 -52.48
C THR A 559 34.33 38.82 -51.10
N GLN A 560 35.63 38.68 -50.82
CA GLN A 560 36.27 39.02 -49.54
C GLN A 560 35.79 38.17 -48.36
N ILE A 561 35.17 37.03 -48.65
CA ILE A 561 34.66 36.08 -47.66
C ILE A 561 35.32 34.73 -47.90
N TYR A 562 36.07 34.25 -46.91
CA TYR A 562 36.62 32.91 -46.94
C TYR A 562 35.66 31.95 -46.24
N GLU A 563 35.14 30.98 -46.99
CA GLU A 563 34.26 29.96 -46.43
C GLU A 563 35.09 28.83 -45.80
N PRO A 564 34.80 28.44 -44.54
CA PRO A 564 35.45 27.29 -43.94
C PRO A 564 35.23 26.03 -44.79
N PHE A 565 36.28 25.24 -44.97
CA PHE A 565 36.24 24.08 -45.85
C PHE A 565 37.02 22.90 -45.26
N GLU A 566 36.43 21.71 -45.36
CA GLU A 566 37.10 20.46 -45.03
C GLU A 566 37.47 19.74 -46.32
N TYR A 567 38.71 19.27 -46.42
CA TYR A 567 39.17 18.53 -47.58
C TYR A 567 40.12 17.41 -47.21
N ARG A 568 40.22 16.44 -48.12
CA ARG A 568 41.15 15.34 -47.96
C ARG A 568 42.52 15.74 -48.47
N LEU A 569 43.51 15.58 -47.60
CA LEU A 569 44.92 15.79 -47.86
C LEU A 569 45.60 14.44 -48.07
N VAL A 570 46.43 14.34 -49.10
CA VAL A 570 47.29 13.20 -49.37
C VAL A 570 48.71 13.58 -48.98
N HIS A 571 49.21 12.94 -47.93
CA HIS A 571 50.60 13.10 -47.49
C HIS A 571 51.57 12.55 -48.54
N PRO A 572 52.85 12.96 -48.51
CA PRO A 572 53.87 12.45 -49.43
C PRO A 572 54.05 10.92 -49.41
N ASP A 573 53.72 10.27 -48.30
CA ASP A 573 53.76 8.80 -48.14
C ASP A 573 52.54 8.07 -48.70
N GLY A 574 51.54 8.82 -49.21
CA GLY A 574 50.29 8.31 -49.76
C GLY A 574 49.17 8.11 -48.75
N SER A 575 49.38 8.44 -47.46
CA SER A 575 48.33 8.38 -46.44
C SER A 575 47.30 9.51 -46.62
N LEU A 576 46.04 9.19 -46.32
CA LEU A 576 44.92 10.11 -46.45
C LEU A 576 44.58 10.73 -45.10
N HIS A 577 44.55 12.05 -45.05
CA HIS A 577 44.24 12.87 -43.88
C HIS A 577 43.09 13.82 -44.19
N TYR A 578 42.40 14.29 -43.16
CA TYR A 578 41.32 15.27 -43.28
C TYR A 578 41.76 16.57 -42.65
N ILE A 579 41.72 17.66 -43.42
CA ILE A 579 42.12 18.99 -42.98
C ILE A 579 40.90 19.89 -42.97
N SER A 580 40.68 20.57 -41.85
CA SER A 580 39.75 21.69 -41.77
C SER A 580 40.54 22.98 -41.91
N THR A 581 40.20 23.80 -42.90
CA THR A 581 40.79 25.13 -43.08
C THR A 581 39.74 26.20 -42.88
N ASN A 582 40.12 27.26 -42.19
CA ASN A 582 39.33 28.48 -42.11
C ASN A 582 40.25 29.68 -42.26
N GLY A 583 39.74 30.74 -42.85
CA GLY A 583 40.54 31.92 -43.16
C GLY A 583 39.71 33.20 -43.11
N ALA A 584 40.41 34.30 -43.31
CA ALA A 584 39.86 35.62 -43.46
C ALA A 584 40.66 36.38 -44.51
N VAL A 585 39.98 37.29 -45.21
CA VAL A 585 40.59 38.13 -46.23
C VAL A 585 40.96 39.46 -45.60
N ILE A 586 42.23 39.83 -45.71
CA ILE A 586 42.74 41.14 -45.30
C ILE A 586 42.83 42.02 -46.54
N LEU A 587 42.20 43.19 -46.48
CA LEU A 587 42.12 44.14 -47.59
C LEU A 587 43.25 45.17 -47.52
N ASN A 588 43.73 45.62 -48.68
CA ASN A 588 44.65 46.77 -48.76
C ASN A 588 43.90 48.11 -48.64
N GLU A 589 44.65 49.21 -48.60
CA GLU A 589 44.13 50.58 -48.51
C GLU A 589 43.18 50.97 -49.65
N ASN A 590 43.20 50.25 -50.79
CA ASN A 590 42.30 50.45 -51.93
C ASN A 590 41.03 49.58 -51.87
N GLY A 591 40.84 48.81 -50.78
CA GLY A 591 39.69 47.93 -50.59
C GLY A 591 39.74 46.63 -51.39
N ALA A 592 40.88 46.27 -51.98
CA ALA A 592 41.08 45.00 -52.68
C ALA A 592 41.75 43.96 -51.77
N SER A 593 41.46 42.68 -51.98
CA SER A 593 42.04 41.55 -51.24
C SER A 593 43.58 41.56 -51.36
N ALA A 594 44.27 41.69 -50.23
CA ALA A 594 45.72 41.85 -50.18
C ALA A 594 46.40 40.61 -49.60
N GLU A 595 45.85 40.07 -48.52
CA GLU A 595 46.33 38.84 -47.90
C GLU A 595 45.15 37.95 -47.54
N LEU A 596 45.36 36.65 -47.59
CA LEU A 596 44.47 35.66 -47.01
C LEU A 596 45.20 35.05 -45.83
N ILE A 597 44.63 35.17 -44.64
CA ILE A 597 45.20 34.56 -43.43
C ILE A 597 44.26 33.46 -42.97
N GLY A 598 44.80 32.38 -42.42
CA GLY A 598 43.96 31.31 -41.94
C GLY A 598 44.69 30.32 -41.06
N VAL A 599 43.91 29.34 -40.62
CA VAL A 599 44.38 28.21 -39.84
C VAL A 599 43.90 26.93 -40.50
N CYS A 600 44.76 25.92 -40.47
CA CYS A 600 44.39 24.55 -40.77
C CYS A 600 44.57 23.71 -39.52
N GLN A 601 43.65 22.77 -39.35
CA GLN A 601 43.71 21.76 -38.31
C GLN A 601 43.63 20.38 -38.95
N ASP A 602 44.48 19.46 -38.50
CA ASP A 602 44.33 18.04 -38.81
C ASP A 602 43.17 17.48 -37.98
N ILE A 603 42.10 17.07 -38.66
CA ILE A 603 40.90 16.50 -38.07
C ILE A 603 40.76 15.00 -38.38
N THR A 604 41.84 14.34 -38.81
CA THR A 604 41.81 12.91 -39.19
C THR A 604 41.36 12.02 -38.04
N ASP A 605 41.97 12.19 -36.87
CA ASP A 605 41.59 11.46 -35.65
C ASP A 605 40.13 11.74 -35.26
N GLN A 606 39.68 12.99 -35.44
CA GLN A 606 38.31 13.40 -35.15
C GLN A 606 37.32 12.74 -36.11
N LYS A 607 37.58 12.73 -37.41
CA LYS A 607 36.72 12.09 -38.42
C LYS A 607 36.68 10.57 -38.27
N GLN A 608 37.81 9.93 -37.94
CA GLN A 608 37.84 8.50 -37.64
C GLN A 608 37.03 8.17 -36.39
N LYS A 609 37.14 8.98 -35.33
CA LYS A 609 36.32 8.85 -34.12
C LYS A 609 34.84 9.11 -34.42
N GLU A 610 34.51 10.11 -35.23
CA GLU A 610 33.13 10.43 -35.62
C GLU A 610 32.48 9.28 -36.39
N LEU A 611 33.17 8.71 -37.38
CA LEU A 611 32.70 7.54 -38.13
C LEU A 611 32.56 6.29 -37.24
N HIS A 612 33.47 6.12 -36.29
CA HIS A 612 33.39 5.03 -35.32
C HIS A 612 32.22 5.23 -34.33
N ILE A 613 32.03 6.46 -33.84
CA ILE A 613 30.91 6.86 -32.97
C ILE A 613 29.59 6.74 -33.70
N GLN A 614 29.48 7.10 -34.98
CA GLN A 614 28.26 6.92 -35.77
C GLN A 614 27.89 5.45 -35.88
N LYS A 615 28.85 4.57 -36.18
CA LYS A 615 28.60 3.12 -36.19
C LYS A 615 28.19 2.59 -34.82
N ILE A 616 28.90 3.00 -33.75
CA ILE A 616 28.57 2.62 -32.38
C ILE A 616 27.19 3.16 -31.99
N ASN A 617 26.83 4.38 -32.40
CA ASN A 617 25.54 4.98 -32.11
C ASN A 617 24.41 4.27 -32.87
N GLU A 618 24.60 3.89 -34.13
CA GLU A 618 23.61 3.08 -34.86
C GLU A 618 23.39 1.70 -34.19
N GLU A 619 24.47 1.06 -33.73
CA GLU A 619 24.38 -0.18 -32.94
C GLU A 619 23.75 0.05 -31.56
N LEU A 620 24.10 1.14 -30.87
CA LEU A 620 23.52 1.52 -29.58
C LEU A 620 22.06 1.94 -29.70
N PHE A 621 21.64 2.61 -30.77
CA PHE A 621 20.24 2.98 -31.01
C PHE A 621 19.40 1.73 -31.20
N ARG A 622 19.87 0.75 -31.99
CA ARG A 622 19.21 -0.55 -32.13
C ARG A 622 19.13 -1.30 -30.80
N ASN A 623 20.24 -1.38 -30.08
CA ASN A 623 20.27 -2.03 -28.78
C ASN A 623 19.40 -1.29 -27.75
N ASN A 624 19.33 0.04 -27.79
CA ASN A 624 18.50 0.85 -26.91
C ASN A 624 17.02 0.73 -27.26
N GLU A 625 16.63 0.57 -28.52
CA GLU A 625 15.24 0.29 -28.89
C GLU A 625 14.79 -1.09 -28.41
N GLU A 626 15.63 -2.12 -28.59
CA GLU A 626 15.38 -3.46 -28.04
C GLU A 626 15.35 -3.45 -26.50
N LEU A 627 16.27 -2.72 -25.88
CA LEU A 627 16.37 -2.60 -24.43
C LEU A 627 15.26 -1.71 -23.84
N ALA A 628 14.80 -0.66 -24.54
CA ALA A 628 13.67 0.16 -24.12
C ALA A 628 12.36 -0.63 -24.15
N ALA A 629 12.14 -1.45 -25.19
CA ALA A 629 10.99 -2.35 -25.22
C ALA A 629 11.04 -3.37 -24.06
N SER A 630 12.23 -3.92 -23.77
CA SER A 630 12.41 -4.80 -22.60
C SER A 630 12.25 -4.07 -21.26
N TYR A 631 12.68 -2.81 -21.15
CA TYR A 631 12.50 -1.99 -19.95
C TYR A 631 11.05 -1.57 -19.76
N GLU A 632 10.28 -1.34 -20.82
CA GLU A 632 8.86 -1.00 -20.74
C GLU A 632 8.03 -2.21 -20.28
N GLU A 633 8.41 -3.42 -20.72
CA GLU A 633 7.84 -4.69 -20.25
C GLU A 633 8.25 -5.00 -18.79
N ILE A 634 9.50 -4.75 -18.41
CA ILE A 634 9.95 -4.91 -17.01
C ILE A 634 9.35 -3.84 -16.10
N ALA A 635 9.28 -2.58 -16.54
CA ALA A 635 8.74 -1.48 -15.75
C ALA A 635 7.23 -1.66 -15.50
N SER A 636 6.47 -2.10 -16.50
CA SER A 636 5.06 -2.44 -16.30
C SER A 636 4.88 -3.61 -15.33
N SER A 637 5.72 -4.65 -15.40
CA SER A 637 5.71 -5.75 -14.44
C SER A 637 6.18 -5.33 -13.03
N GLU A 638 7.22 -4.49 -12.90
CA GLU A 638 7.68 -3.94 -11.62
C GLU A 638 6.65 -3.01 -10.99
N GLU A 639 5.95 -2.21 -11.79
CA GLU A 639 4.90 -1.31 -11.31
C GLU A 639 3.66 -2.10 -10.86
N GLU A 640 3.32 -3.20 -11.54
CA GLU A 640 2.28 -4.13 -11.10
C GLU A 640 2.67 -4.84 -9.79
N ILE A 641 3.91 -5.34 -9.68
CA ILE A 641 4.42 -5.96 -8.44
C ILE A 641 4.53 -4.94 -7.31
N ARG A 642 4.99 -3.71 -7.59
CA ARG A 642 5.10 -2.63 -6.60
C ARG A 642 3.72 -2.22 -6.11
N SER A 643 2.75 -2.06 -7.01
CA SER A 643 1.36 -1.79 -6.63
C SER A 643 0.80 -2.89 -5.74
N GLN A 644 1.06 -4.17 -6.06
CA GLN A 644 0.64 -5.28 -5.21
C GLN A 644 1.35 -5.29 -3.85
N MET A 645 2.65 -4.96 -3.81
CA MET A 645 3.43 -4.92 -2.59
C MET A 645 3.06 -3.72 -1.70
N GLU A 646 2.78 -2.56 -2.29
CA GLU A 646 2.26 -1.39 -1.59
C GLU A 646 0.86 -1.66 -1.02
N GLN A 647 -0.01 -2.33 -1.79
CA GLN A 647 -1.30 -2.79 -1.26
C GLN A 647 -1.11 -3.76 -0.09
N MET A 648 -0.22 -4.75 -0.20
CA MET A 648 0.04 -5.71 0.87
C MET A 648 0.59 -5.05 2.14
N ILE A 649 1.53 -4.11 2.00
CA ILE A 649 2.09 -3.35 3.12
C ILE A 649 1.03 -2.46 3.76
N GLN A 650 0.19 -1.81 2.96
CA GLN A 650 -0.93 -1.00 3.47
C GLN A 650 -1.91 -1.89 4.24
N THR A 651 -2.31 -3.04 3.69
CA THR A 651 -3.20 -3.99 4.36
C THR A 651 -2.59 -4.52 5.66
N GLU A 652 -1.30 -4.86 5.68
CA GLU A 652 -0.62 -5.33 6.89
C GLU A 652 -0.59 -4.24 7.98
N GLU A 653 -0.26 -3.00 7.62
CA GLU A 653 -0.24 -1.89 8.57
C GLU A 653 -1.66 -1.55 9.06
N LEU A 654 -2.66 -1.61 8.18
CA LEU A 654 -4.08 -1.43 8.54
C LEU A 654 -4.56 -2.51 9.52
N ILE A 655 -4.22 -3.78 9.28
CA ILE A 655 -4.52 -4.88 10.22
C ILE A 655 -3.85 -4.60 11.57
N ARG A 656 -2.56 -4.22 11.56
CA ARG A 656 -1.82 -3.93 12.79
C ARG A 656 -2.41 -2.74 13.56
N GLN A 657 -2.91 -1.73 12.86
CA GLN A 657 -3.62 -0.61 13.47
C GLN A 657 -4.98 -1.04 14.03
N SER A 658 -5.73 -1.86 13.30
CA SER A 658 -7.02 -2.39 13.74
C SER A 658 -6.85 -3.28 14.98
N GLU A 659 -5.83 -4.15 15.02
CA GLU A 659 -5.49 -4.96 16.21
C GLU A 659 -5.16 -4.08 17.43
N ARG A 660 -4.39 -3.00 17.25
CA ARG A 660 -4.08 -2.05 18.34
C ARG A 660 -5.32 -1.30 18.82
N ARG A 661 -6.18 -0.84 17.89
CA ARG A 661 -7.44 -0.16 18.23
C ARG A 661 -8.37 -1.11 18.99
N LEU A 662 -8.49 -2.36 18.54
CA LEU A 662 -9.28 -3.38 19.22
C LEU A 662 -8.75 -3.64 20.64
N ALA A 663 -7.43 -3.77 20.81
CA ALA A 663 -6.82 -3.95 22.13
C ALA A 663 -7.07 -2.74 23.05
N MET A 664 -6.96 -1.51 22.53
CA MET A 664 -7.27 -0.29 23.29
C MET A 664 -8.76 -0.21 23.64
N ALA A 665 -9.66 -0.48 22.70
CA ALA A 665 -11.11 -0.48 22.94
C ALA A 665 -11.52 -1.51 24.00
N GLN A 666 -10.93 -2.72 23.96
CA GLN A 666 -11.13 -3.75 24.97
C GLN A 666 -10.64 -3.30 26.36
N GLN A 667 -9.47 -2.64 26.41
CA GLN A 667 -8.91 -2.14 27.67
C GLN A 667 -9.72 -0.99 28.26
N VAL A 668 -10.14 -0.03 27.45
CA VAL A 668 -10.96 1.12 27.89
C VAL A 668 -12.35 0.67 28.31
N GLY A 669 -12.97 -0.24 27.55
CA GLY A 669 -14.28 -0.80 27.85
C GLY A 669 -14.30 -1.81 29.00
N LYS A 670 -13.12 -2.23 29.49
CA LYS A 670 -12.94 -3.37 30.41
C LYS A 670 -13.66 -4.63 29.93
N THR A 671 -13.55 -4.88 28.63
CA THR A 671 -14.25 -5.95 27.93
C THR A 671 -13.24 -6.96 27.37
N GLY A 672 -13.24 -8.17 27.92
CA GLY A 672 -12.46 -9.29 27.42
C GLY A 672 -13.22 -10.09 26.37
N SER A 673 -12.57 -10.46 25.27
CA SER A 673 -13.14 -11.41 24.31
C SER A 673 -12.62 -12.82 24.57
N PHE A 674 -13.46 -13.81 24.35
CA PHE A 674 -13.08 -15.21 24.43
C PHE A 674 -13.65 -16.00 23.25
N GLU A 675 -12.96 -17.08 22.94
CA GLU A 675 -13.36 -18.01 21.91
C GLU A 675 -13.15 -19.43 22.41
N MET A 676 -14.24 -20.19 22.53
CA MET A 676 -14.22 -21.56 22.96
C MET A 676 -14.28 -22.50 21.75
N ILE A 677 -13.27 -23.33 21.60
CA ILE A 677 -13.24 -24.41 20.60
C ILE A 677 -14.04 -25.59 21.18
N LEU A 678 -15.15 -25.94 20.51
CA LEU A 678 -16.07 -26.97 21.03
C LEU A 678 -15.48 -28.39 21.00
N GLU A 679 -14.56 -28.67 20.09
CA GLU A 679 -13.93 -29.99 19.95
C GLU A 679 -12.90 -30.28 21.06
N SER A 680 -12.05 -29.31 21.39
CA SER A 680 -10.99 -29.47 22.39
C SER A 680 -11.39 -28.99 23.79
N GLU A 681 -12.53 -28.29 23.92
CA GLU A 681 -12.92 -27.55 25.13
C GLU A 681 -11.87 -26.52 25.57
N ASP A 682 -11.10 -25.96 24.64
CA ASP A 682 -10.14 -24.91 24.95
C ASP A 682 -10.73 -23.52 24.74
N ILE A 683 -10.40 -22.59 25.64
CA ILE A 683 -10.80 -21.19 25.53
C ILE A 683 -9.56 -20.36 25.17
N ILE A 684 -9.68 -19.59 24.10
CA ILE A 684 -8.71 -18.58 23.68
C ILE A 684 -9.23 -17.23 24.19
N GLY A 685 -8.46 -16.54 25.02
CA GLY A 685 -8.87 -15.26 25.61
C GLY A 685 -8.03 -14.09 25.13
N SER A 686 -8.61 -12.89 25.05
CA SER A 686 -7.84 -11.65 24.93
C SER A 686 -7.12 -11.28 26.22
N ASP A 687 -6.22 -10.30 26.17
CA ASP A 687 -5.46 -9.86 27.35
C ASP A 687 -6.38 -9.37 28.47
N GLU A 688 -7.47 -8.70 28.11
CA GLU A 688 -8.48 -8.26 29.06
C GLU A 688 -9.24 -9.44 29.68
N PHE A 689 -9.52 -10.50 28.91
CA PHE A 689 -10.17 -11.71 29.43
C PHE A 689 -9.36 -12.32 30.58
N PHE A 690 -8.03 -12.45 30.39
CA PHE A 690 -7.13 -12.95 31.43
C PHE A 690 -7.10 -12.04 32.66
N ARG A 691 -7.12 -10.72 32.46
CA ARG A 691 -7.11 -9.73 33.54
C ARG A 691 -8.39 -9.75 34.39
N ILE A 692 -9.56 -9.86 33.75
CA ILE A 692 -10.85 -9.94 34.45
C ILE A 692 -10.90 -11.19 35.35
N TYR A 693 -10.41 -12.32 34.84
CA TYR A 693 -10.33 -13.57 35.61
C TYR A 693 -9.13 -13.66 36.56
N GLY A 694 -8.23 -12.67 36.61
CA GLY A 694 -7.02 -12.72 37.44
C GLY A 694 -6.06 -13.86 37.06
N MET A 695 -6.12 -14.36 35.83
CA MET A 695 -5.31 -15.48 35.35
C MET A 695 -4.04 -14.98 34.64
N LYS A 696 -2.92 -15.70 34.80
CA LYS A 696 -1.73 -15.45 33.98
C LYS A 696 -1.96 -15.97 32.56
N LYS A 697 -1.72 -15.11 31.57
CA LYS A 697 -1.75 -15.47 30.15
C LYS A 697 -0.70 -16.55 29.86
N THR A 698 -1.13 -17.65 29.23
CA THR A 698 -0.26 -18.69 28.68
C THR A 698 0.36 -18.21 27.36
N GLU A 699 1.51 -18.73 26.92
CA GLU A 699 2.18 -18.30 25.67
C GLU A 699 1.26 -18.33 24.43
N ASN A 700 0.28 -19.24 24.41
CA ASN A 700 -0.66 -19.38 23.31
C ASN A 700 -2.00 -18.66 23.56
N GLY A 701 -2.21 -18.04 24.73
CA GLY A 701 -3.51 -17.45 25.11
C GLY A 701 -4.63 -18.47 25.28
N ILE A 702 -4.28 -19.76 25.40
CA ILE A 702 -5.20 -20.89 25.51
C ILE A 702 -5.28 -21.34 26.97
N VAL A 703 -6.50 -21.48 27.47
CA VAL A 703 -6.78 -22.09 28.77
C VAL A 703 -7.85 -23.19 28.64
N PRO A 704 -7.65 -24.35 29.30
CA PRO A 704 -8.68 -25.37 29.35
C PRO A 704 -9.95 -24.84 30.00
N TYR A 705 -11.09 -25.09 29.39
CA TYR A 705 -12.44 -24.73 29.88
C TYR A 705 -12.66 -25.10 31.37
N LYS A 706 -12.07 -26.20 31.84
CA LYS A 706 -12.22 -26.69 33.23
C LYS A 706 -11.74 -25.71 34.30
N LEU A 707 -10.78 -24.83 33.98
CA LEU A 707 -10.30 -23.81 34.92
C LEU A 707 -11.34 -22.71 35.17
N PHE A 708 -12.17 -22.41 34.16
CA PHE A 708 -13.23 -21.42 34.26
C PHE A 708 -14.29 -21.81 35.30
N LYS A 709 -14.61 -23.10 35.40
CA LYS A 709 -15.53 -23.66 36.41
C LYS A 709 -15.09 -23.36 37.85
N THR A 710 -13.79 -23.23 38.10
CA THR A 710 -13.25 -22.99 39.45
C THR A 710 -13.49 -21.57 39.93
N TYR A 711 -13.53 -20.60 39.01
CA TYR A 711 -13.56 -19.17 39.32
C TYR A 711 -14.95 -18.53 39.16
N THR A 712 -15.96 -19.28 38.69
CA THR A 712 -17.32 -18.79 38.48
C THR A 712 -18.30 -19.48 39.45
N PRO A 713 -18.66 -18.87 40.58
CA PRO A 713 -19.77 -19.33 41.42
C PRO A 713 -21.07 -19.51 40.62
N HIS A 714 -21.89 -20.49 40.99
CA HIS A 714 -23.12 -20.85 40.25
C HIS A 714 -22.91 -21.21 38.76
N TYR A 715 -21.73 -21.71 38.41
CA TYR A 715 -21.34 -22.13 37.05
C TYR A 715 -22.35 -23.03 36.31
N HIS A 716 -23.21 -23.75 37.02
CA HIS A 716 -24.25 -24.59 36.43
C HIS A 716 -25.23 -23.79 35.56
N ASP A 717 -25.52 -22.55 35.93
CA ASP A 717 -26.47 -21.70 35.18
C ASP A 717 -25.85 -21.24 33.85
N VAL A 718 -24.55 -20.92 33.87
CA VAL A 718 -23.75 -20.61 32.67
C VAL A 718 -23.72 -21.79 31.70
N LEU A 719 -23.59 -23.01 32.22
CA LEU A 719 -23.62 -24.23 31.42
C LEU A 719 -24.98 -24.46 30.75
N GLN A 720 -26.08 -24.28 31.48
CA GLN A 720 -27.42 -24.40 30.90
C GLN A 720 -27.63 -23.36 29.79
N GLY A 721 -27.09 -22.16 30.00
CA GLY A 721 -27.02 -21.11 29.00
C GLY A 721 -26.32 -21.51 27.71
N PHE A 722 -25.10 -22.03 27.81
CA PHE A 722 -24.35 -22.51 26.63
C PHE A 722 -25.04 -23.69 25.95
N VAL A 723 -25.65 -24.61 26.70
CA VAL A 723 -26.44 -25.71 26.12
C VAL A 723 -27.62 -25.16 25.30
N LYS A 724 -28.31 -24.15 25.83
CA LYS A 724 -29.42 -23.48 25.13
C LYS A 724 -28.93 -22.73 23.89
N LEU A 725 -27.81 -22.00 23.97
CA LEU A 725 -27.18 -21.34 22.82
C LEU A 725 -26.83 -22.34 21.70
N ILE A 726 -26.27 -23.51 22.06
CA ILE A 726 -25.88 -24.54 21.09
C ILE A 726 -27.11 -25.21 20.44
N GLN A 727 -28.19 -25.42 21.21
CA GLN A 727 -29.39 -26.12 20.74
C GLN A 727 -30.37 -25.20 20.00
N GLU A 728 -30.58 -23.98 20.50
CA GLU A 728 -31.63 -23.06 20.05
C GLU A 728 -31.08 -21.88 19.24
N GLY A 729 -29.77 -21.57 19.33
CA GLY A 729 -29.11 -20.52 18.55
C GLY A 729 -29.33 -19.09 19.05
N GLU A 730 -29.98 -18.91 20.20
CA GLU A 730 -30.26 -17.59 20.79
C GLU A 730 -29.02 -17.01 21.50
N PRO A 731 -28.67 -15.73 21.26
CA PRO A 731 -27.52 -15.08 21.90
C PRO A 731 -27.64 -15.15 23.42
N TYR A 732 -26.60 -15.66 24.07
CA TYR A 732 -26.61 -15.85 25.50
C TYR A 732 -26.08 -14.60 26.20
N ILE A 733 -26.96 -13.85 26.86
CA ILE A 733 -26.59 -12.70 27.71
C ILE A 733 -26.87 -13.05 29.16
N GLN A 734 -25.84 -13.04 30.00
CA GLN A 734 -26.00 -13.28 31.43
C GLN A 734 -24.99 -12.49 32.26
N GLU A 735 -25.49 -11.84 33.31
CA GLU A 735 -24.67 -11.31 34.39
C GLU A 735 -24.35 -12.39 35.40
N MET A 736 -23.08 -12.53 35.75
CA MET A 736 -22.59 -13.53 36.68
C MET A 736 -21.50 -12.97 37.58
N PHE A 737 -21.38 -13.59 38.74
CA PHE A 737 -20.36 -13.26 39.71
C PHE A 737 -19.15 -14.17 39.53
N ILE A 738 -17.94 -13.61 39.63
CA ILE A 738 -16.68 -14.36 39.52
C ILE A 738 -15.74 -14.06 40.71
N ASN A 739 -14.94 -15.07 41.04
CA ASN A 739 -13.85 -14.99 42.01
C ASN A 739 -12.52 -15.07 41.25
N PRO A 740 -11.82 -13.96 41.03
CA PRO A 740 -10.56 -13.93 40.30
C PRO A 740 -9.50 -14.90 40.86
N ALA A 741 -8.72 -15.49 39.97
CA ALA A 741 -7.72 -16.51 40.32
C ALA A 741 -6.52 -15.99 41.11
N ASP A 742 -6.22 -14.69 41.00
CA ASP A 742 -5.16 -14.00 41.74
C ASP A 742 -5.55 -13.62 43.17
N GLY A 743 -6.79 -13.90 43.57
CA GLY A 743 -7.33 -13.55 44.90
C GLY A 743 -7.70 -12.07 45.03
N SER A 744 -7.80 -11.33 43.93
CA SER A 744 -8.38 -9.98 43.92
C SER A 744 -9.87 -10.01 44.30
N GLU A 745 -10.42 -8.83 44.63
CA GLU A 745 -11.81 -8.72 45.06
C GLU A 745 -12.78 -9.33 44.03
N PRO A 746 -13.85 -10.00 44.48
CA PRO A 746 -14.82 -10.60 43.56
C PRO A 746 -15.46 -9.56 42.65
N ARG A 747 -15.82 -10.00 41.43
CA ARG A 747 -16.30 -9.10 40.37
C ARG A 747 -17.64 -9.55 39.82
N TYR A 748 -18.45 -8.60 39.40
CA TYR A 748 -19.63 -8.85 38.58
C TYR A 748 -19.25 -8.68 37.12
N ILE A 749 -19.55 -9.68 36.30
CA ILE A 749 -19.31 -9.64 34.87
C ILE A 749 -20.60 -9.83 34.08
N SER A 750 -20.75 -9.11 32.97
CA SER A 750 -21.77 -9.38 31.97
C SER A 750 -21.15 -10.17 30.82
N MET A 751 -21.72 -11.32 30.48
CA MET A 751 -21.23 -12.18 29.40
C MET A 751 -22.24 -12.21 28.26
N LEU A 752 -21.77 -11.92 27.06
CA LEU A 752 -22.48 -12.13 25.80
C LEU A 752 -21.76 -13.22 25.00
N ALA A 753 -22.48 -14.25 24.54
CA ALA A 753 -21.91 -15.31 23.71
C ALA A 753 -22.78 -15.65 22.50
N GLN A 754 -22.11 -15.99 21.39
CA GLN A 754 -22.69 -16.38 20.11
C GLN A 754 -22.01 -17.65 19.55
N LEU A 755 -22.74 -18.40 18.73
CA LEU A 755 -22.32 -19.66 18.16
C LEU A 755 -21.83 -19.49 16.72
N ILE A 756 -20.63 -19.97 16.42
CA ILE A 756 -20.09 -20.06 15.05
C ILE A 756 -20.22 -21.51 14.55
N LYS A 757 -20.76 -21.65 13.35
CA LYS A 757 -20.94 -22.91 12.64
C LYS A 757 -20.02 -22.97 11.41
N ASN A 758 -19.60 -24.17 11.01
CA ASN A 758 -18.90 -24.38 9.74
C ASN A 758 -19.87 -24.35 8.54
N ASP A 759 -19.34 -24.46 7.31
CA ASP A 759 -20.13 -24.44 6.06
C ASP A 759 -21.17 -25.57 5.96
N GLU A 760 -21.00 -26.65 6.73
CA GLU A 760 -21.94 -27.77 6.85
C GLU A 760 -23.02 -27.55 7.93
N GLY A 761 -23.01 -26.41 8.62
CA GLY A 761 -23.96 -26.05 9.68
C GLY A 761 -23.67 -26.68 11.04
N ILE A 762 -22.51 -27.33 11.21
CA ILE A 762 -22.07 -27.94 12.47
C ILE A 762 -21.45 -26.86 13.38
N PRO A 763 -21.87 -26.75 14.65
CA PRO A 763 -21.27 -25.81 15.59
C PRO A 763 -19.81 -26.17 15.88
N ILE A 764 -18.91 -25.22 15.66
CA ILE A 764 -17.45 -25.41 15.83
C ILE A 764 -16.86 -24.57 16.96
N ARG A 765 -17.39 -23.35 17.19
CA ARG A 765 -16.83 -22.41 18.15
C ARG A 765 -17.94 -21.61 18.82
N VAL A 766 -17.69 -21.17 20.05
CA VAL A 766 -18.51 -20.18 20.74
C VAL A 766 -17.63 -18.95 20.97
N ILE A 767 -18.00 -17.82 20.39
CA ILE A 767 -17.32 -16.54 20.63
C ILE A 767 -18.13 -15.71 21.59
N GLY A 768 -17.47 -14.94 22.44
CA GLY A 768 -18.17 -14.08 23.36
C GLY A 768 -17.30 -12.97 23.91
N VAL A 769 -17.97 -12.04 24.58
CA VAL A 769 -17.34 -10.97 25.34
C VAL A 769 -17.80 -11.05 26.79
N ILE A 770 -16.89 -10.72 27.70
CA ILE A 770 -17.15 -10.51 29.12
C ILE A 770 -16.79 -9.08 29.47
N GLN A 771 -17.63 -8.39 30.22
CA GLN A 771 -17.37 -7.04 30.67
C GLN A 771 -17.42 -6.98 32.20
N ASP A 772 -16.45 -6.34 32.82
CA ASP A 772 -16.47 -6.07 34.27
C ASP A 772 -17.45 -4.92 34.57
N ILE A 773 -18.59 -5.25 35.17
CA ILE A 773 -19.70 -4.35 35.53
C ILE A 773 -19.79 -4.11 37.05
N THR A 774 -18.72 -4.42 37.79
CA THR A 774 -18.72 -4.34 39.26
C THR A 774 -19.10 -2.94 39.74
N LYS A 775 -18.62 -1.89 39.05
CA LYS A 775 -18.88 -0.50 39.43
C LYS A 775 -20.34 -0.10 39.21
N GLU A 776 -20.94 -0.50 38.11
CA GLU A 776 -22.36 -0.29 37.80
C GLU A 776 -23.25 -0.97 38.84
N HIS A 777 -22.92 -2.22 39.19
CA HIS A 777 -23.66 -2.99 40.17
C HIS A 777 -23.52 -2.43 41.61
N GLU A 778 -22.36 -1.89 41.97
CA GLU A 778 -22.16 -1.16 43.24
C GLU A 778 -22.97 0.13 43.30
N VAL A 779 -23.04 0.90 42.20
CA VAL A 779 -23.82 2.13 42.13
C VAL A 779 -25.31 1.85 42.27
N GLU A 780 -25.82 0.82 41.60
CA GLU A 780 -27.23 0.42 41.69
C GLU A 780 -27.61 -0.04 43.11
N HIS A 781 -26.74 -0.85 43.74
CA HIS A 781 -26.95 -1.30 45.11
C HIS A 781 -26.95 -0.13 46.11
N ASN A 782 -25.96 0.77 46.02
CA ASN A 782 -25.86 1.94 46.89
C ASN A 782 -27.06 2.90 46.70
N LEU A 783 -27.54 3.06 45.46
CA LEU A 783 -28.72 3.88 45.17
C LEU A 783 -29.98 3.26 45.80
N ARG A 784 -30.12 1.93 45.74
CA ARG A 784 -31.23 1.21 46.36
C ARG A 784 -31.20 1.31 47.89
N GLU A 785 -30.04 1.09 48.52
CA GLU A 785 -29.90 1.24 49.98
C GLU A 785 -30.20 2.68 50.43
N THR A 786 -29.71 3.68 49.69
CA THR A 786 -29.99 5.09 49.99
C THR A 786 -31.49 5.38 49.89
N LYS A 787 -32.18 4.84 48.88
CA LYS A 787 -33.63 4.99 48.71
C LYS A 787 -34.40 4.32 49.86
N GLU A 788 -34.10 3.07 50.19
CA GLU A 788 -34.74 2.34 51.29
C GLU A 788 -34.48 3.01 52.65
N PHE A 789 -33.28 3.56 52.87
CA PHE A 789 -32.94 4.35 54.05
C PHE A 789 -33.78 5.63 54.16
N LEU A 790 -33.92 6.39 53.07
CA LEU A 790 -34.72 7.62 53.04
C LEU A 790 -36.23 7.34 53.24
N GLU A 791 -36.76 6.29 52.61
CA GLU A 791 -38.15 5.85 52.79
C GLU A 791 -38.43 5.48 54.26
N ASN A 792 -37.52 4.75 54.89
CA ASN A 792 -37.65 4.39 56.31
C ASN A 792 -37.59 5.60 57.25
N LEU A 793 -36.70 6.57 56.99
CA LEU A 793 -36.60 7.82 57.77
C LEU A 793 -37.88 8.65 57.71
N ILE A 794 -38.45 8.83 56.51
CA ILE A 794 -39.68 9.62 56.34
C ILE A 794 -40.84 8.89 57.00
N SER A 795 -41.01 7.59 56.73
CA SER A 795 -42.16 6.80 57.18
C SER A 795 -42.27 6.73 58.72
N HIS A 796 -41.14 6.63 59.42
CA HIS A 796 -41.09 6.49 60.89
C HIS A 796 -40.81 7.80 61.65
N ALA A 797 -40.76 8.95 60.98
CA ALA A 797 -40.59 10.23 61.68
C ALA A 797 -41.81 10.54 62.58
N ASN A 798 -41.56 10.97 63.83
CA ASN A 798 -42.60 11.25 64.82
C ASN A 798 -43.36 12.58 64.59
N CYS A 799 -42.94 13.39 63.61
CA CYS A 799 -43.68 14.57 63.18
C CYS A 799 -44.49 14.25 61.92
N PRO A 800 -45.73 14.76 61.77
CA PRO A 800 -46.49 14.67 60.54
C PRO A 800 -45.71 15.29 59.37
N ILE A 801 -45.40 14.50 58.34
CA ILE A 801 -44.74 14.96 57.11
C ILE A 801 -45.69 14.71 55.94
N ILE A 802 -45.88 15.71 55.10
CA ILE A 802 -46.70 15.66 53.88
C ILE A 802 -45.99 16.35 52.73
N VAL A 803 -46.10 15.76 51.53
CA VAL A 803 -45.53 16.25 50.28
C VAL A 803 -46.62 16.36 49.25
N TRP A 804 -46.65 17.46 48.50
CA TRP A 804 -47.56 17.63 47.37
C TRP A 804 -46.85 18.24 46.16
N ASN A 805 -47.37 17.97 44.98
CA ASN A 805 -46.82 18.49 43.72
C ASN A 805 -47.28 19.94 43.43
N GLN A 806 -46.78 20.53 42.35
CA GLN A 806 -47.15 21.89 41.90
C GLN A 806 -48.66 22.08 41.64
N LEU A 807 -49.43 21.00 41.48
CA LEU A 807 -50.87 21.06 41.25
C LEU A 807 -51.67 20.98 42.56
N GLY A 808 -51.01 20.98 43.73
CA GLY A 808 -51.68 20.88 45.03
C GLY A 808 -52.12 19.46 45.40
N LYS A 809 -51.67 18.44 44.66
CA LYS A 809 -52.03 17.04 44.94
C LYS A 809 -51.00 16.37 45.85
N ILE A 810 -51.49 15.69 46.87
CA ILE A 810 -50.66 14.99 47.86
C ILE A 810 -49.97 13.81 47.18
N THR A 811 -48.64 13.80 47.16
CA THR A 811 -47.84 12.75 46.52
C THR A 811 -47.24 11.78 47.53
N GLU A 812 -46.91 12.26 48.73
CA GLU A 812 -46.34 11.43 49.80
C GLU A 812 -46.71 11.96 51.18
N PHE A 813 -46.79 11.08 52.17
CA PHE A 813 -46.89 11.45 53.58
C PHE A 813 -46.54 10.28 54.49
N ASN A 814 -46.17 10.56 55.73
CA ASN A 814 -45.70 9.55 56.69
C ASN A 814 -46.78 9.08 57.68
N HIS A 815 -46.44 8.07 58.47
CA HIS A 815 -47.37 7.47 59.44
C HIS A 815 -47.85 8.44 60.52
N ALA A 816 -47.00 9.39 60.96
CA ALA A 816 -47.41 10.41 61.91
C ALA A 816 -48.52 11.32 61.34
N PHE A 817 -48.52 11.57 60.01
CA PHE A 817 -49.59 12.30 59.35
C PHE A 817 -50.91 11.50 59.25
N GLU A 818 -50.84 10.18 59.07
CA GLU A 818 -52.01 9.29 59.17
C GLU A 818 -52.64 9.38 60.57
N LEU A 819 -51.83 9.32 61.63
CA LEU A 819 -52.32 9.43 63.01
C LEU A 819 -52.91 10.81 63.31
N LEU A 820 -52.33 11.88 62.75
CA LEU A 820 -52.82 13.25 62.91
C LEU A 820 -54.20 13.46 62.27
N THR A 821 -54.44 12.87 61.10
CA THR A 821 -55.66 13.09 60.30
C THR A 821 -56.70 11.97 60.44
N GLY A 822 -56.29 10.80 60.91
CA GLY A 822 -57.11 9.58 60.97
C GLY A 822 -57.40 8.97 59.59
N MET A 823 -56.77 9.47 58.52
CA MET A 823 -57.01 9.03 57.14
C MET A 823 -55.93 8.05 56.69
N ASN A 824 -56.32 6.98 55.99
CA ASN A 824 -55.38 5.98 55.47
C ASN A 824 -54.67 6.46 54.19
N ARG A 825 -53.46 5.97 53.97
CA ARG A 825 -52.65 6.21 52.75
C ARG A 825 -53.41 6.10 51.43
N SER A 826 -54.20 5.05 51.25
CA SER A 826 -54.94 4.79 49.99
C SER A 826 -55.97 5.86 49.66
N ASP A 827 -56.51 6.55 50.66
CA ASP A 827 -57.67 7.42 50.51
C ASP A 827 -57.25 8.89 50.29
N VAL A 828 -55.99 9.21 50.61
CA VAL A 828 -55.46 10.58 50.59
C VAL A 828 -54.41 10.80 49.49
N LEU A 829 -53.66 9.75 49.10
CA LEU A 829 -52.68 9.88 48.02
C LEU A 829 -53.36 10.33 46.71
N ASN A 830 -52.71 11.27 46.04
CA ASN A 830 -53.16 11.92 44.80
C ASN A 830 -54.47 12.72 44.89
N GLN A 831 -54.99 12.93 46.11
CA GLN A 831 -56.10 13.85 46.38
C GLN A 831 -55.60 15.29 46.53
N ASP A 832 -56.53 16.23 46.42
CA ASP A 832 -56.27 17.67 46.61
C ASP A 832 -56.04 17.98 48.09
N LEU A 833 -55.02 18.79 48.40
CA LEU A 833 -54.68 19.25 49.75
C LEU A 833 -55.89 19.89 50.46
N VAL A 834 -56.83 20.46 49.71
CA VAL A 834 -58.07 21.07 50.23
C VAL A 834 -58.94 20.10 51.05
N LEU A 835 -58.82 18.78 50.83
CA LEU A 835 -59.51 17.76 51.63
C LEU A 835 -59.20 17.86 53.13
N LEU A 836 -58.02 18.39 53.48
CA LEU A 836 -57.49 18.39 54.84
C LEU A 836 -57.98 19.59 55.68
N PHE A 837 -58.62 20.59 55.08
CA PHE A 837 -59.00 21.82 55.79
C PHE A 837 -60.49 21.79 56.24
N PRO A 838 -60.81 22.23 57.48
CA PRO A 838 -62.19 22.39 57.93
C PRO A 838 -62.96 23.43 57.11
N GLU A 839 -64.26 23.22 56.85
CA GLU A 839 -65.08 24.10 55.99
C GLU A 839 -65.07 25.58 56.44
N GLU A 840 -65.00 25.87 57.74
CA GLU A 840 -64.95 27.24 58.29
C GLU A 840 -63.66 28.01 57.93
N SER A 841 -62.56 27.30 57.65
CA SER A 841 -61.22 27.88 57.40
C SER A 841 -60.61 27.45 56.06
N LYS A 842 -61.44 26.81 55.21
CA LYS A 842 -61.01 26.14 53.98
C LYS A 842 -60.47 27.11 52.93
N GLN A 843 -61.13 28.25 52.73
CA GLN A 843 -60.68 29.26 51.75
C GLN A 843 -59.34 29.90 52.16
N GLU A 844 -59.22 30.32 53.43
CA GLU A 844 -57.99 30.93 53.95
C GLU A 844 -56.81 29.95 53.90
N SER A 845 -57.02 28.69 54.33
CA SER A 845 -56.00 27.64 54.29
C SER A 845 -55.61 27.25 52.86
N GLN A 846 -56.55 27.29 51.92
CA GLN A 846 -56.30 27.02 50.50
C GLN A 846 -55.49 28.14 49.82
N GLU A 847 -55.76 29.41 50.15
CA GLU A 847 -54.96 30.54 49.64
C GLU A 847 -53.52 30.49 50.16
N LEU A 848 -53.34 30.18 51.44
CA LEU A 848 -52.04 29.94 52.05
C LEU A 848 -51.29 28.82 51.28
N ALA A 849 -51.91 27.65 51.11
CA ALA A 849 -51.32 26.52 50.40
C ALA A 849 -50.90 26.85 48.94
N LYS A 850 -51.67 27.71 48.24
CA LYS A 850 -51.38 28.13 46.86
C LYS A 850 -50.20 29.11 46.78
N ASN A 851 -50.12 30.06 47.71
CA ASN A 851 -49.02 31.02 47.77
C ASN A 851 -47.66 30.34 47.99
N MET A 852 -47.67 29.18 48.67
CA MET A 852 -46.46 28.40 48.96
C MET A 852 -45.83 27.70 47.76
N ILE A 853 -46.61 27.46 46.69
CA ILE A 853 -46.06 26.96 45.42
C ILE A 853 -45.33 28.10 44.68
N THR A 854 -45.65 29.35 44.99
CA THR A 854 -45.25 30.51 44.17
C THR A 854 -44.04 31.24 44.72
N TYR A 855 -43.97 31.57 46.04
CA TYR A 855 -42.83 32.35 46.58
C TYR A 855 -42.45 32.11 48.06
N GLU A 856 -43.37 31.81 48.98
CA GLU A 856 -43.06 31.83 50.43
C GLU A 856 -43.01 30.42 51.07
N ARG A 857 -42.03 30.19 51.96
CA ARG A 857 -41.97 29.00 52.82
C ARG A 857 -42.82 29.23 54.07
N MET A 858 -43.48 28.18 54.57
CA MET A 858 -44.10 28.23 55.90
C MET A 858 -43.00 28.14 56.95
N GLU A 859 -42.96 29.10 57.87
CA GLU A 859 -42.21 28.98 59.12
C GLU A 859 -43.14 29.34 60.27
N GLY A 860 -43.51 28.36 61.09
CA GLY A 860 -44.33 28.58 62.28
C GLY A 860 -45.80 28.88 62.01
N VAL A 861 -46.34 28.51 60.85
CA VAL A 861 -47.72 28.87 60.46
C VAL A 861 -48.73 27.91 61.10
N GLU A 862 -49.63 28.43 61.93
CA GLU A 862 -50.74 27.66 62.54
C GLU A 862 -51.85 27.42 61.51
N ILE A 863 -52.06 26.17 61.08
CA ILE A 863 -53.14 25.79 60.16
C ILE A 863 -54.04 24.74 60.82
N PRO A 864 -55.37 24.96 60.85
CA PRO A 864 -56.32 23.96 61.31
C PRO A 864 -56.47 22.84 60.27
N ILE A 865 -56.30 21.60 60.72
CA ILE A 865 -56.45 20.38 59.94
C ILE A 865 -57.65 19.60 60.46
N ARG A 866 -58.48 19.11 59.54
CA ARG A 866 -59.64 18.28 59.84
C ARG A 866 -59.22 16.83 60.07
N HIS A 867 -59.55 16.28 61.23
CA HIS A 867 -59.45 14.86 61.51
C HIS A 867 -60.71 14.11 61.03
N LEU A 868 -60.59 12.81 60.75
CA LEU A 868 -61.65 11.97 60.18
C LEU A 868 -62.93 11.94 61.05
N ASP A 869 -62.80 12.04 62.38
CA ASP A 869 -63.92 12.09 63.32
C ASP A 869 -64.70 13.43 63.32
N GLY A 870 -64.29 14.39 62.48
CA GLY A 870 -64.89 15.71 62.37
C GLY A 870 -64.31 16.75 63.35
N SER A 871 -63.37 16.37 64.23
CA SER A 871 -62.65 17.32 65.08
C SER A 871 -61.57 18.07 64.31
N THR A 872 -61.27 19.30 64.74
CA THR A 872 -60.20 20.12 64.16
C THR A 872 -58.95 20.03 65.04
N ARG A 873 -57.81 19.70 64.42
CA ARG A 873 -56.48 19.74 65.03
C ARG A 873 -55.77 21.01 64.56
N LEU A 874 -55.20 21.77 65.48
CA LEU A 874 -54.41 22.95 65.14
C LEU A 874 -52.94 22.56 65.06
N VAL A 875 -52.35 22.70 63.87
CA VAL A 875 -51.00 22.22 63.59
C VAL A 875 -50.13 23.37 63.13
N ILE A 876 -48.96 23.53 63.73
CA ILE A 876 -47.94 24.46 63.24
C ILE A 876 -47.15 23.77 62.14
N TRP A 877 -47.06 24.39 60.96
CA TRP A 877 -46.39 23.84 59.79
C TRP A 877 -45.12 24.62 59.42
N ASN A 878 -44.10 23.87 59.03
CA ASN A 878 -42.91 24.37 58.38
C ASN A 878 -42.76 23.70 57.00
N SER A 879 -42.44 24.46 55.95
CA SER A 879 -42.36 23.90 54.59
C SER A 879 -41.08 24.27 53.84
N ALA A 880 -40.68 23.40 52.91
CA ALA A 880 -39.56 23.59 52.00
C ALA A 880 -39.92 23.16 50.58
N HIS A 881 -39.26 23.78 49.59
CA HIS A 881 -39.44 23.48 48.18
C HIS A 881 -38.51 22.35 47.73
N ILE A 882 -39.05 21.39 46.98
CA ILE A 882 -38.29 20.35 46.30
C ILE A 882 -38.02 20.85 44.89
N ILE A 883 -36.75 21.08 44.51
CA ILE A 883 -36.34 21.62 43.21
C ILE A 883 -35.60 20.52 42.43
N GLY A 884 -35.91 20.37 41.14
CA GLY A 884 -35.23 19.43 40.25
C GLY A 884 -33.84 19.90 39.83
N SER A 885 -33.04 19.02 39.21
CA SER A 885 -31.70 19.33 38.68
C SER A 885 -31.72 20.38 37.55
N ASP A 886 -32.87 20.59 36.94
CA ASP A 886 -33.19 21.61 35.94
C ASP A 886 -33.54 22.98 36.55
N GLY A 887 -33.54 23.09 37.88
CA GLY A 887 -33.86 24.33 38.60
C GLY A 887 -35.36 24.60 38.76
N ASN A 888 -36.23 23.74 38.22
CA ASN A 888 -37.67 23.89 38.33
C ASN A 888 -38.21 23.30 39.64
N LEU A 889 -39.19 23.96 40.25
CA LEU A 889 -39.92 23.43 41.40
C LEU A 889 -40.55 22.08 41.03
N ARG A 890 -40.52 21.06 41.88
CA ARG A 890 -41.21 19.77 41.67
C ARG A 890 -42.34 19.56 42.66
N GLY A 891 -42.23 20.13 43.86
CA GLY A 891 -43.26 20.04 44.88
C GLY A 891 -42.85 20.75 46.16
N VAL A 892 -43.68 20.62 47.19
CA VAL A 892 -43.46 21.19 48.52
C VAL A 892 -43.53 20.05 49.53
N VAL A 893 -42.57 20.01 50.45
CA VAL A 893 -42.61 19.15 51.65
C VAL A 893 -42.91 20.02 52.86
N ALA A 894 -43.85 19.60 53.70
CA ALA A 894 -44.16 20.27 54.96
C ALA A 894 -44.10 19.28 56.13
N GLN A 895 -43.56 19.76 57.25
CA GLN A 895 -43.55 19.07 58.54
C GLN A 895 -44.41 19.84 59.54
N GLY A 896 -45.22 19.11 60.31
CA GLY A 896 -46.20 19.66 61.24
C GLY A 896 -45.88 19.34 62.69
N THR A 897 -46.41 20.13 63.61
CA THR A 897 -46.49 19.81 65.04
C THR A 897 -47.89 20.13 65.55
N ASP A 898 -48.60 19.14 66.07
CA ASP A 898 -49.94 19.32 66.64
C ASP A 898 -49.84 20.06 67.98
N ILE A 899 -50.45 21.24 68.06
CA ILE A 899 -50.47 22.11 69.24
C ILE A 899 -51.88 22.23 69.86
N THR A 900 -52.83 21.40 69.42
CA THR A 900 -54.25 21.51 69.82
C THR A 900 -54.40 21.48 71.34
N GLU A 901 -53.80 20.49 71.99
CA GLU A 901 -53.90 20.32 73.44
C GLU A 901 -53.13 21.40 74.19
N GLN A 902 -51.97 21.81 73.66
CA GLN A 902 -51.18 22.89 74.23
C GLN A 902 -51.94 24.23 74.24
N LYS A 903 -52.66 24.56 73.14
CA LYS A 903 -53.53 25.76 73.08
C LYS A 903 -54.74 25.64 73.98
N ARG A 904 -55.36 24.46 74.10
CA ARG A 904 -56.50 24.22 75.01
C ARG A 904 -56.09 24.45 76.46
N LEU A 905 -55.01 23.82 76.90
CA LEU A 905 -54.46 23.98 78.25
C LEU A 905 -54.06 25.44 78.53
N THR A 906 -53.49 26.14 77.54
CA THR A 906 -53.16 27.56 77.68
C THR A 906 -54.40 28.43 77.86
N ARG A 907 -55.48 28.17 77.12
CA ARG A 907 -56.78 28.87 77.27
C ARG A 907 -57.42 28.58 78.63
N GLU A 908 -57.44 27.32 79.07
CA GLU A 908 -57.96 26.92 80.37
C GLU A 908 -57.17 27.55 81.53
N LYS A 909 -55.83 27.56 81.43
CA LYS A 909 -54.95 28.24 82.39
C LYS A 909 -55.30 29.73 82.50
N ASN A 910 -55.45 30.41 81.37
CA ASN A 910 -55.74 31.85 81.33
C ASN A 910 -57.14 32.17 81.88
N ALA A 911 -58.14 31.34 81.56
CA ALA A 911 -59.49 31.49 82.10
C ALA A 911 -59.55 31.29 83.63
N ALA A 912 -58.85 30.27 84.15
CA ALA A 912 -58.74 30.03 85.59
C ALA A 912 -58.03 31.19 86.31
N LEU A 913 -56.99 31.76 85.70
CA LEU A 913 -56.26 32.91 86.24
C LEU A 913 -57.15 34.15 86.37
N GLU A 914 -57.97 34.43 85.35
CA GLU A 914 -58.93 35.55 85.38
C GLU A 914 -60.04 35.35 86.42
N GLN A 915 -60.51 34.11 86.63
CA GLN A 915 -61.48 33.81 87.67
C GLN A 915 -60.91 34.04 89.08
N ILE A 916 -59.65 33.65 89.31
CA ILE A 916 -58.94 33.90 90.58
C ILE A 916 -58.81 35.40 90.85
N LYS A 917 -58.48 36.21 89.83
CA LYS A 917 -58.38 37.68 89.98
C LYS A 917 -59.71 38.32 90.42
N ARG A 918 -60.85 37.89 89.86
CA ARG A 918 -62.17 38.44 90.24
C ARG A 918 -62.55 38.11 91.68
N ASN A 919 -62.35 36.86 92.11
CA ASN A 919 -62.65 36.44 93.47
C ASN A 919 -61.82 37.20 94.52
N ILE A 920 -60.56 37.52 94.20
CA ILE A 920 -59.69 38.32 95.09
C ILE A 920 -60.20 39.77 95.20
N ALA A 921 -60.66 40.38 94.10
CA ALA A 921 -61.19 41.74 94.10
C ALA A 921 -62.49 41.86 94.93
N GLU A 922 -63.39 40.87 94.84
CA GLU A 922 -64.63 40.83 95.64
C GLU A 922 -64.37 40.69 97.15
N LEU A 923 -63.38 39.88 97.55
CA LEU A 923 -63.01 39.70 98.95
C LEU A 923 -62.41 40.97 99.58
N SER A 924 -61.61 41.74 98.83
CA SER A 924 -61.08 43.03 99.28
C SER A 924 -62.20 44.04 99.55
N PHE A 925 -63.20 44.10 98.68
CA PHE A 925 -64.35 44.99 98.83
C PHE A 925 -65.20 44.63 100.06
N LEU A 926 -65.42 43.34 100.32
CA LEU A 926 -66.18 42.88 101.48
C LEU A 926 -65.50 43.24 102.81
N ASN A 927 -64.17 43.17 102.85
CA ASN A 927 -63.36 43.49 104.02
C ASN A 927 -63.51 44.96 104.46
N ASP A 928 -63.31 45.89 103.53
CA ASP A 928 -63.45 47.33 103.79
C ASP A 928 -64.88 47.72 104.22
N THR A 929 -65.89 47.04 103.66
CA THR A 929 -67.30 47.30 103.93
C THR A 929 -67.72 46.81 105.32
N ILE A 930 -67.07 45.77 105.87
CA ILE A 930 -67.35 45.24 107.22
C ILE A 930 -66.59 46.03 108.30
N ARG A 931 -65.34 46.41 108.05
CA ARG A 931 -64.50 47.09 109.06
C ARG A 931 -64.96 48.50 109.41
N ASN A 932 -65.42 49.26 108.42
CA ASN A 932 -65.90 50.63 108.61
C ASN A 932 -67.07 50.72 109.61
N PRO A 933 -68.18 49.98 109.46
CA PRO A 933 -69.25 50.00 110.44
C PRO A 933 -68.85 49.41 111.79
N LEU A 934 -68.01 48.37 111.85
CA LEU A 934 -67.52 47.83 113.15
C LEU A 934 -66.72 48.88 113.94
N THR A 935 -65.87 49.65 113.26
CA THR A 935 -65.11 50.75 113.88
C THR A 935 -66.03 51.84 114.40
N VAL A 936 -67.10 52.17 113.66
CA VAL A 936 -68.12 53.13 114.09
C VAL A 936 -68.91 52.60 115.30
N ILE A 937 -69.30 51.32 115.29
CA ILE A 937 -70.04 50.70 116.40
C ILE A 937 -69.17 50.65 117.67
N LEU A 938 -67.88 50.31 117.57
CA LEU A 938 -66.94 50.37 118.69
C LEU A 938 -66.83 51.78 119.28
N GLY A 939 -66.70 52.80 118.44
CA GLY A 939 -66.65 54.19 118.90
C GLY A 939 -67.92 54.67 119.62
N TYR A 940 -69.11 54.18 119.21
CA TYR A 940 -70.36 54.45 119.92
C TYR A 940 -70.45 53.70 121.26
N LEU A 941 -69.93 52.47 121.34
CA LEU A 941 -69.93 51.67 122.57
C LEU A 941 -69.02 52.26 123.66
N ASP A 942 -67.93 52.94 123.30
CA ASP A 942 -67.05 53.63 124.25
C ASP A 942 -67.68 54.89 124.88
N LEU A 943 -68.81 55.37 124.36
CA LEU A 943 -69.53 56.55 124.85
C LEU A 943 -70.71 56.19 125.78
N LEU A 944 -71.00 54.91 125.99
CA LEU A 944 -72.12 54.42 126.80
C LEU A 944 -71.62 53.92 128.16
N ASP A 945 -72.36 54.21 129.24
CA ASP A 945 -72.02 53.78 130.61
C ASP A 945 -72.02 52.24 130.75
N GLU A 946 -71.03 51.69 131.44
CA GLU A 946 -70.75 50.25 131.55
C GLU A 946 -71.97 49.43 132.00
N SER A 947 -72.52 48.61 131.09
CA SER A 947 -73.55 47.60 131.35
C SER A 947 -73.06 46.21 130.91
N GLN A 948 -73.56 45.17 131.55
CA GLN A 948 -73.17 43.79 131.27
C GLN A 948 -73.54 43.35 129.83
N GLU A 949 -74.54 43.99 129.19
CA GLU A 949 -74.85 43.74 127.77
C GLU A 949 -73.85 44.40 126.81
N ILE A 950 -73.27 45.56 127.17
CA ILE A 950 -72.28 46.27 126.35
C ILE A 950 -70.99 45.46 126.24
N ASP A 951 -70.55 44.82 127.32
CA ASP A 951 -69.37 43.94 127.31
C ASP A 951 -69.56 42.72 126.39
N ILE A 952 -70.76 42.13 126.36
CA ILE A 952 -71.06 41.00 125.47
C ILE A 952 -70.99 41.46 124.00
N ILE A 953 -71.53 42.63 123.67
CA ILE A 953 -71.49 43.17 122.31
C ILE A 953 -70.04 43.50 121.91
N ARG A 954 -69.26 44.11 122.81
CA ARG A 954 -67.83 44.39 122.60
C ARG A 954 -67.05 43.12 122.28
N LEU A 955 -67.27 42.05 123.05
CA LEU A 955 -66.60 40.77 122.87
C LEU A 955 -67.01 40.06 121.58
N GLN A 956 -68.26 40.23 121.11
CA GLN A 956 -68.67 39.72 119.79
C GLN A 956 -68.05 40.52 118.63
N ILE A 957 -67.92 41.84 118.76
CA ILE A 957 -67.30 42.68 117.73
C ILE A 957 -65.80 42.41 117.62
N GLU A 958 -65.09 42.30 118.74
CA GLU A 958 -63.67 41.91 118.75
C GLU A 958 -63.48 40.52 118.13
N ARG A 959 -64.41 39.60 118.34
CA ARG A 959 -64.38 38.27 117.71
C ARG A 959 -64.60 38.33 116.20
N ILE A 960 -65.46 39.23 115.73
CA ILE A 960 -65.66 39.48 114.30
C ILE A 960 -64.41 40.15 113.70
N ASP A 961 -63.79 41.11 114.38
CA ASP A 961 -62.55 41.74 113.92
C ASP A 961 -61.36 40.76 113.93
N GLU A 962 -61.28 39.83 114.89
CA GLU A 962 -60.31 38.72 114.86
C GLU A 962 -60.54 37.78 113.67
N MET A 963 -61.80 37.42 113.37
CA MET A 963 -62.12 36.59 112.20
C MET A 963 -61.76 37.29 110.89
N VAL A 964 -62.03 38.59 110.79
CA VAL A 964 -61.65 39.44 109.64
C VAL A 964 -60.13 39.58 109.54
N THR A 965 -59.43 39.71 110.66
CA THR A 965 -57.96 39.79 110.70
C THR A 965 -57.29 38.43 110.37
N GLN A 966 -57.93 37.29 110.68
CA GLN A 966 -57.50 35.98 110.22
C GLN A 966 -57.69 35.79 108.70
N LEU A 967 -58.76 36.36 108.13
CA LEU A 967 -58.97 36.41 106.67
C LEU A 967 -57.87 37.25 105.98
N ASP A 968 -57.46 38.38 106.56
CA ASP A 968 -56.33 39.20 106.07
C ASP A 968 -54.98 38.46 106.10
N LYS A 969 -54.70 37.64 107.13
CA LYS A 969 -53.48 36.83 107.16
C LYS A 969 -53.45 35.77 106.05
N ARG A 970 -54.59 35.13 105.76
CA ARG A 970 -54.72 34.19 104.62
C ARG A 970 -54.69 34.89 103.26
N TRP A 971 -55.10 36.16 103.19
CA TRP A 971 -54.99 37.02 102.01
C TRP A 971 -53.52 37.29 101.64
N ILE A 972 -52.66 37.61 102.61
CA ILE A 972 -51.20 37.81 102.38
C ILE A 972 -50.52 36.50 101.90
N GLU A 973 -50.97 35.34 102.36
CA GLU A 973 -50.47 34.04 101.85
C GLU A 973 -50.93 33.76 100.41
N SER A 974 -52.17 34.12 100.06
CA SER A 974 -52.69 33.96 98.69
C SER A 974 -52.04 34.92 97.69
N GLU A 975 -51.71 36.15 98.11
CA GLU A 975 -50.96 37.11 97.29
C GLU A 975 -49.50 36.66 97.06
N LYS A 976 -48.88 36.01 98.05
CA LYS A 976 -47.56 35.37 97.89
C LYS A 976 -47.59 34.20 96.90
N ILE A 977 -48.66 33.39 96.89
CA ILE A 977 -48.85 32.33 95.87
C ILE A 977 -48.99 32.93 94.47
N LEU A 978 -49.73 34.04 94.33
CA LEU A 978 -49.88 34.74 93.05
C LEU A 978 -48.56 35.36 92.55
N ASN A 979 -47.76 35.92 93.45
CA ASN A 979 -46.42 36.45 93.13
C ASN A 979 -45.39 35.34 92.87
N PHE A 980 -45.51 34.17 93.51
CA PHE A 980 -44.72 32.98 93.20
C PHE A 980 -45.03 32.44 91.80
N LEU A 981 -46.32 32.38 91.42
CA LEU A 981 -46.76 32.02 90.06
C LEU A 981 -46.30 33.05 89.01
N ARG A 982 -46.30 34.35 89.32
CA ARG A 982 -45.73 35.41 88.46
C ARG A 982 -44.22 35.21 88.19
N ARG A 983 -43.45 34.80 89.20
CA ARG A 983 -41.98 34.72 89.12
C ARG A 983 -41.46 33.50 88.35
N TYR A 984 -42.18 32.38 88.36
CA TYR A 984 -41.70 31.11 87.80
C TYR A 984 -42.43 30.64 86.53
N HIS A 985 -43.53 31.28 86.12
CA HIS A 985 -44.33 30.86 84.94
C HIS A 985 -44.46 31.91 83.82
N GLN A 986 -43.64 32.97 83.81
CA GLN A 986 -43.53 33.98 82.74
C GLN A 986 -44.88 34.29 82.06
N ILE A 987 -45.86 34.74 82.84
CA ILE A 987 -47.14 35.21 82.31
C ILE A 987 -46.99 36.72 82.07
N GLU A 988 -46.62 37.11 80.85
CA GLU A 988 -46.70 38.49 80.38
C GLU A 988 -48.16 38.88 80.13
N ILE A 989 -48.56 40.05 80.63
CA ILE A 989 -49.77 40.73 80.19
C ILE A 989 -49.32 42.11 79.71
N VAL A 990 -49.53 42.37 78.42
CA VAL A 990 -49.42 43.68 77.79
C VAL A 990 -50.42 44.62 78.49
N LYS A 991 -49.94 45.82 78.83
CA LYS A 991 -50.62 46.86 79.62
C LYS A 991 -52.11 47.06 79.32
#